data_AF-A0A0G1FT42-F1
#
_entry.id   AF-A0A0G1FT42-F1
#
_cell.length_a   1.000
_cell.length_b   1.000
_cell.length_c   1.000
_cell.angle_alpha   90.00
_cell.angle_beta   90.00
_cell.angle_gamma   90.00
#
_symmetry.space_group_name_H-M   'P 1'
#
loop_
_entity.id
_entity.type
_entity.pdbx_description
1 polymer ?
#
loop_
_entity_poly.entity_id
_entity_poly.type
_entity_poly.pdbx_seq_one_letter_code
_entity_poly.pdbx_strand_id
1 'polypeptide(L)'
;MRDREIFRILYSMKKPFVVWFKDVDKEDVPLVGGKGANLGEMTKAGFPVPPGFIITSAAYFHFLDVTGIKSDIDALLSKCSVNNQNQLQETSDKIRHLLMRQTIPEEISDEVIRAYFHMDHTVMKHAIVAVRSSATAEDLPDASFAGQQETYLNVYGEAELVQKVRACWASLFTPRAIFYRATNKYDHFKVGIAVPVQKMIQSEKSGILFSLDPVTNDKEKVTIEAIFGLGEMIVQGKVTPDHYEVDKKNLEITNKVVRIQEKMMVKKHLENRIVSLNQKEGGKIKLTDPEIKKLSQLGIQLEKHYFFPQDAEWAIENNRVYIVQTRPVTTTGKKADTKQSAHLLAELLIKGDPASPGVAAGPVKILKSAKEIQKIMPGDVLVTEQTNPDYVPAMKKAGAIVTERGGRTSHAAIVSRELGIPAVVGAPKALTILKDRDVITVNGATGEIFKGSIASKLSSTHPNEEKKILKTATRVYVNLAEPERAETIAKLAVDGVGLLRAEFMIAGIGVHPKKFIKDKRQTVFINELAQKLETFCRAFDGRPVIYRATDFKTNEYRNLKGGREFEPEEPNPMLGFRGAARYIADPEVFTMELEAIKKVRNKMNLKNLHIMIPFVRTPKELQGVKDIISKNGLLRSSTFQLYLMVEIPSNVIHLDAFIDVGIDGISIGSNDLTMLLLGTDRDNSEVAHDFSEMDPTVLWAIEKAVKTAVSRRVKASICGQAPSDYPELVDKLVSWGITSISVNPDAIYRVRQTIHEAEKKRIKMK
;
A
#
# COMPACT_ATOMS: atom_id res chain seq x y z
N MET A 1 -6.38 -15.02 -42.96
CA MET A 1 -5.44 -14.74 -41.85
C MET A 1 -4.39 -13.70 -42.25
N ARG A 2 -3.76 -13.79 -43.44
CA ARG A 2 -2.78 -12.79 -43.91
C ARG A 2 -3.35 -11.38 -44.14
N ASP A 3 -4.60 -11.25 -44.58
CA ASP A 3 -5.21 -9.92 -44.78
C ASP A 3 -5.51 -9.18 -43.47
N ARG A 4 -5.74 -9.92 -42.36
CA ARG A 4 -5.91 -9.30 -41.02
C ARG A 4 -4.59 -8.81 -40.44
N GLU A 5 -3.48 -9.45 -40.79
CA GLU A 5 -2.14 -9.07 -40.35
C GLU A 5 -1.65 -7.83 -41.12
N ILE A 6 -1.94 -7.77 -42.42
CA ILE A 6 -1.69 -6.60 -43.27
C ILE A 6 -2.57 -5.41 -42.85
N PHE A 7 -3.84 -5.65 -42.46
CA PHE A 7 -4.70 -4.60 -41.90
C PHE A 7 -4.17 -4.07 -40.56
N ARG A 8 -3.58 -4.93 -39.72
CA ARG A 8 -3.01 -4.58 -38.42
C ARG A 8 -1.68 -3.83 -38.55
N ILE A 9 -0.88 -4.11 -39.58
CA ILE A 9 0.38 -3.44 -39.87
C ILE A 9 0.17 -2.09 -40.57
N LEU A 10 -0.82 -1.95 -41.45
CA LEU A 10 -1.09 -0.67 -42.15
C LEU A 10 -1.83 0.36 -41.28
N TYR A 11 -2.63 -0.07 -40.30
CA TYR A 11 -3.24 0.85 -39.32
C TYR A 11 -2.30 1.22 -38.15
N SER A 12 -1.10 0.63 -38.10
CA SER A 12 -0.11 0.74 -37.01
C SER A 12 0.61 2.11 -36.93
N MET A 13 0.24 3.12 -37.71
CA MET A 13 0.88 4.45 -37.64
C MET A 13 0.00 5.56 -37.04
N LYS A 14 -1.26 5.29 -36.68
CA LYS A 14 -2.09 6.20 -35.87
C LYS A 14 -2.80 5.43 -34.77
N LYS A 15 -2.47 5.73 -33.51
CA LYS A 15 -3.23 5.21 -32.35
C LYS A 15 -4.68 5.71 -32.46
N PRO A 16 -5.71 4.84 -32.31
CA PRO A 16 -7.11 5.25 -32.45
C PRO A 16 -7.53 6.20 -31.32
N PHE A 17 -8.43 7.14 -31.61
CA PHE A 17 -8.96 8.05 -30.59
C PHE A 17 -10.07 7.41 -29.77
N VAL A 18 -10.81 6.45 -30.34
CA VAL A 18 -11.85 5.69 -29.66
C VAL A 18 -11.63 4.19 -29.82
N VAL A 19 -11.82 3.45 -28.72
CA VAL A 19 -11.79 1.99 -28.68
C VAL A 19 -12.98 1.45 -27.88
N TRP A 20 -13.54 0.30 -28.26
CA TRP A 20 -14.63 -0.31 -27.49
C TRP A 20 -14.09 -1.14 -26.32
N PHE A 21 -14.89 -1.31 -25.25
CA PHE A 21 -14.50 -2.20 -24.14
C PHE A 21 -14.10 -3.60 -24.62
N LYS A 22 -14.85 -4.17 -25.57
CA LYS A 22 -14.54 -5.50 -26.13
C LYS A 22 -13.20 -5.60 -26.86
N ASP A 23 -12.60 -4.47 -27.25
CA ASP A 23 -11.39 -4.43 -28.07
C ASP A 23 -10.12 -4.26 -27.23
N VAL A 24 -10.23 -3.92 -25.93
CA VAL A 24 -9.08 -3.65 -25.04
C VAL A 24 -9.07 -4.55 -23.80
N ASP A 25 -7.92 -4.68 -23.16
CA ASP A 25 -7.74 -5.44 -21.93
C ASP A 25 -6.71 -4.80 -20.97
N LYS A 26 -6.31 -5.56 -19.94
CA LYS A 26 -5.35 -5.13 -18.92
C LYS A 26 -3.98 -4.72 -19.48
N GLU A 27 -3.59 -5.13 -20.69
CA GLU A 27 -2.31 -4.76 -21.30
C GLU A 27 -2.36 -3.35 -21.95
N ASP A 28 -3.56 -2.79 -22.13
CA ASP A 28 -3.78 -1.51 -22.80
C ASP A 28 -3.78 -0.29 -21.84
N VAL A 29 -3.34 -0.45 -20.59
CA VAL A 29 -3.33 0.62 -19.56
C VAL A 29 -2.71 1.95 -20.06
N PRO A 30 -1.59 1.97 -20.81
CA PRO A 30 -1.06 3.23 -21.34
C PRO A 30 -2.01 3.96 -22.31
N LEU A 31 -2.89 3.22 -22.99
CA LEU A 31 -3.85 3.75 -23.96
C LEU A 31 -5.19 4.13 -23.32
N VAL A 32 -5.70 3.32 -22.39
CA VAL A 32 -7.07 3.46 -21.86
C VAL A 32 -7.14 3.76 -20.35
N GLY A 33 -6.00 3.89 -19.69
CA GLY A 33 -5.92 4.02 -18.23
C GLY A 33 -6.38 2.76 -17.50
N GLY A 34 -6.15 2.70 -16.19
CA GLY A 34 -6.39 1.47 -15.44
C GLY A 34 -7.87 1.07 -15.33
N LYS A 35 -8.78 2.03 -15.14
CA LYS A 35 -10.23 1.75 -15.17
C LYS A 35 -10.72 1.26 -16.53
N GLY A 36 -10.26 1.91 -17.59
CA GLY A 36 -10.60 1.53 -18.97
C GLY A 36 -10.13 0.12 -19.29
N ALA A 37 -8.91 -0.22 -18.89
CA ALA A 37 -8.31 -1.54 -19.06
C ALA A 37 -9.12 -2.62 -18.30
N ASN A 38 -9.49 -2.36 -17.04
CA ASN A 38 -10.31 -3.28 -16.25
C ASN A 38 -11.73 -3.46 -16.82
N LEU A 39 -12.35 -2.39 -17.34
CA LEU A 39 -13.65 -2.50 -18.04
C LEU A 39 -13.55 -3.38 -19.28
N GLY A 40 -12.45 -3.28 -20.02
CA GLY A 40 -12.19 -4.12 -21.19
C GLY A 40 -11.95 -5.59 -20.83
N GLU A 41 -11.08 -5.84 -19.86
CA GLU A 41 -10.78 -7.18 -19.32
C GLU A 41 -12.06 -7.90 -18.88
N MET A 42 -12.88 -7.24 -18.04
CA MET A 42 -14.14 -7.81 -17.59
C MET A 42 -15.12 -8.09 -18.76
N THR A 43 -15.17 -7.20 -19.75
CA THR A 43 -16.05 -7.37 -20.92
C THR A 43 -15.61 -8.58 -21.76
N LYS A 44 -14.31 -8.74 -22.00
CA LYS A 44 -13.75 -9.90 -22.73
C LYS A 44 -13.96 -11.22 -21.97
N ALA A 45 -13.86 -11.19 -20.64
CA ALA A 45 -14.11 -12.33 -19.78
C ALA A 45 -15.60 -12.70 -19.63
N GLY A 46 -16.51 -11.92 -20.21
CA GLY A 46 -17.95 -12.22 -20.25
C GLY A 46 -18.72 -11.81 -18.99
N PHE A 47 -18.13 -10.96 -18.14
CA PHE A 47 -18.85 -10.39 -17.00
C PHE A 47 -19.96 -9.43 -17.47
N PRO A 48 -21.02 -9.20 -16.66
CA PRO A 48 -22.13 -8.34 -17.03
C PRO A 48 -21.74 -6.85 -16.88
N VAL A 49 -20.84 -6.37 -17.73
CA VAL A 49 -20.43 -4.97 -17.79
C VAL A 49 -21.39 -4.19 -18.69
N PRO A 50 -21.88 -3.01 -18.29
CA PRO A 50 -22.65 -2.17 -19.20
C PRO A 50 -21.81 -1.80 -20.44
N PRO A 51 -22.41 -1.83 -21.65
CA PRO A 51 -21.67 -1.56 -22.88
C PRO A 51 -21.12 -0.12 -22.88
N GLY A 52 -20.00 0.06 -23.57
CA GLY A 52 -19.34 1.35 -23.64
C GLY A 52 -18.09 1.33 -24.50
N PHE A 53 -17.50 2.52 -24.63
CA PHE A 53 -16.27 2.78 -25.35
C PHE A 53 -15.37 3.72 -24.54
N ILE A 54 -14.14 3.91 -24.98
CA ILE A 54 -13.13 4.69 -24.28
C ILE A 54 -12.53 5.68 -25.27
N ILE A 55 -12.54 6.96 -24.91
CA ILE A 55 -11.70 7.96 -25.55
C ILE A 55 -10.28 7.76 -25.01
N THR A 56 -9.33 7.49 -25.89
CA THR A 56 -7.97 7.06 -25.50
C THR A 56 -7.13 8.23 -24.98
N SER A 57 -6.07 7.91 -24.25
CA SER A 57 -5.03 8.87 -23.85
C SER A 57 -4.36 9.54 -25.06
N ALA A 58 -4.32 8.85 -26.21
CA ALA A 58 -3.82 9.41 -27.46
C ALA A 58 -4.68 10.59 -27.96
N ALA A 59 -6.01 10.54 -27.79
CA ALA A 59 -6.91 11.65 -28.12
C ALA A 59 -6.63 12.88 -27.23
N TYR A 60 -6.35 12.65 -25.95
CA TYR A 60 -5.95 13.73 -25.03
C TYR A 60 -4.64 14.39 -25.45
N PHE A 61 -3.60 13.61 -25.76
CA PHE A 61 -2.32 14.17 -26.22
C PHE A 61 -2.46 14.92 -27.55
N HIS A 62 -3.21 14.35 -28.51
CA HIS A 62 -3.50 15.01 -29.79
C HIS A 62 -4.23 16.34 -29.60
N PHE A 63 -5.20 16.40 -28.68
CA PHE A 63 -5.87 17.64 -28.30
C PHE A 63 -4.91 18.69 -27.75
N LEU A 64 -3.96 18.31 -26.88
CA LEU A 64 -2.94 19.25 -26.37
C LEU A 64 -2.03 19.77 -27.47
N ASP A 65 -1.63 18.89 -28.40
CA ASP A 65 -0.69 19.23 -29.47
C ASP A 65 -1.33 20.14 -30.53
N VAL A 66 -2.55 19.84 -30.98
CA VAL A 66 -3.27 20.63 -32.00
C VAL A 66 -3.68 22.01 -31.47
N THR A 67 -4.09 22.10 -30.21
CA THR A 67 -4.53 23.38 -29.62
C THR A 67 -3.36 24.24 -29.14
N GLY A 68 -2.15 23.68 -29.02
CA GLY A 68 -0.96 24.39 -28.56
C GLY A 68 -0.97 24.81 -27.09
N ILE A 69 -2.01 24.47 -26.32
CA ILE A 69 -2.18 24.91 -24.93
C ILE A 69 -1.14 24.36 -23.96
N LYS A 70 -0.34 23.38 -24.40
CA LYS A 70 0.71 22.78 -23.60
C LYS A 70 1.67 23.82 -23.03
N SER A 71 2.07 24.81 -23.84
CA SER A 71 2.97 25.89 -23.41
C SER A 71 2.35 26.80 -22.35
N ASP A 72 1.06 27.11 -22.48
CA ASP A 72 0.34 27.96 -21.53
C ASP A 72 0.18 27.27 -20.17
N ILE A 73 -0.13 25.98 -20.19
CA ILE A 73 -0.22 25.15 -18.98
C ILE A 73 1.14 25.08 -18.28
N ASP A 74 2.23 24.87 -19.03
CA ASP A 74 3.58 24.81 -18.48
C ASP A 74 4.03 26.16 -17.87
N ALA A 75 3.69 27.27 -18.52
CA ALA A 75 3.96 28.62 -18.01
C ALA A 75 3.20 28.92 -16.70
N LEU A 76 1.99 28.37 -16.53
CA LEU A 76 1.21 28.49 -15.30
C LEU A 76 1.79 27.60 -14.18
N LEU A 77 2.14 26.34 -14.51
CA LEU A 77 2.69 25.39 -13.54
C LEU A 77 4.08 25.80 -13.04
N SER A 78 4.97 26.27 -13.92
CA SER A 78 6.34 26.70 -13.56
C SER A 78 6.38 27.87 -12.57
N LYS A 79 5.36 28.74 -12.58
CA LYS A 79 5.22 29.86 -11.65
C LYS A 79 4.56 29.47 -10.32
N CYS A 80 3.98 28.28 -10.23
CA CYS A 80 3.19 27.84 -9.08
C CYS A 80 4.07 27.17 -8.02
N SER A 81 4.08 27.72 -6.80
CA SER A 81 4.62 27.01 -5.64
C SER A 81 3.59 26.02 -5.13
N VAL A 82 3.83 24.72 -5.33
CA VAL A 82 2.91 23.64 -4.92
C VAL A 82 2.73 23.55 -3.40
N ASN A 83 3.63 24.15 -2.61
CA ASN A 83 3.50 24.22 -1.16
C ASN A 83 2.61 25.38 -0.68
N ASN A 84 2.15 26.25 -1.58
CA ASN A 84 1.20 27.33 -1.29
C ASN A 84 -0.20 26.94 -1.79
N GLN A 85 -1.11 26.59 -0.87
CA GLN A 85 -2.46 26.13 -1.21
C GLN A 85 -3.28 27.14 -2.02
N ASN A 86 -3.17 28.43 -1.72
CA ASN A 86 -3.93 29.47 -2.44
C ASN A 86 -3.42 29.61 -3.88
N GLN A 87 -2.10 29.65 -4.05
CA GLN A 87 -1.49 29.75 -5.38
C GLN A 87 -1.76 28.50 -6.23
N LEU A 88 -1.72 27.32 -5.62
CA LEU A 88 -2.04 26.05 -6.25
C LEU A 88 -3.50 25.99 -6.70
N GLN A 89 -4.43 26.46 -5.87
CA GLN A 89 -5.85 26.53 -6.20
C GLN A 89 -6.07 27.48 -7.40
N GLU A 90 -5.53 28.69 -7.35
CA GLU A 90 -5.64 29.66 -8.44
C GLU A 90 -5.03 29.13 -9.76
N THR A 91 -3.89 28.46 -9.68
CA THR A 91 -3.21 27.88 -10.85
C THR A 91 -4.05 26.75 -11.47
N SER A 92 -4.56 25.85 -10.62
CA SER A 92 -5.50 24.79 -11.03
C SER A 92 -6.71 25.39 -11.75
N ASP A 93 -7.35 26.40 -11.17
CA ASP A 93 -8.56 26.98 -11.74
C ASP A 93 -8.31 27.66 -13.08
N LYS A 94 -7.15 28.34 -13.24
CA LYS A 94 -6.73 28.92 -14.53
C LYS A 94 -6.51 27.85 -15.59
N ILE A 95 -5.80 26.76 -15.25
CA ILE A 95 -5.53 25.66 -16.20
C ILE A 95 -6.82 24.96 -16.61
N ARG A 96 -7.70 24.66 -15.65
CA ARG A 96 -9.00 24.02 -15.92
C ARG A 96 -9.87 24.89 -16.81
N HIS A 97 -9.91 26.20 -16.55
CA HIS A 97 -10.64 27.16 -17.38
C HIS A 97 -10.09 27.24 -18.80
N LEU A 98 -8.75 27.22 -18.96
CA LEU A 98 -8.09 27.17 -20.25
C LEU A 98 -8.50 25.92 -21.04
N LEU A 99 -8.41 24.74 -20.42
CA LEU A 99 -8.80 23.46 -21.02
C LEU A 99 -10.28 23.46 -21.44
N MET A 100 -11.17 23.99 -20.60
CA MET A 100 -12.60 24.04 -20.89
C MET A 100 -12.97 24.96 -22.06
N ARG A 101 -12.15 25.99 -22.36
CA ARG A 101 -12.38 26.94 -23.45
C ARG A 101 -11.95 26.43 -24.83
N GLN A 102 -11.04 25.46 -24.90
CA GLN A 102 -10.53 24.95 -26.16
C GLN A 102 -11.53 24.04 -26.87
N THR A 103 -11.62 24.14 -28.18
CA THR A 103 -12.45 23.25 -29.00
C THR A 103 -11.76 21.89 -29.17
N ILE A 104 -12.52 20.80 -29.05
CA ILE A 104 -11.99 19.46 -29.34
C ILE A 104 -11.85 19.34 -30.87
N PRO A 105 -10.70 18.91 -31.41
CA PRO A 105 -10.50 18.70 -32.85
C PRO A 105 -11.62 17.87 -33.47
N GLU A 106 -12.06 18.25 -34.67
CA GLU A 106 -13.20 17.63 -35.37
C GLU A 106 -12.99 16.13 -35.55
N GLU A 107 -11.76 15.69 -35.87
CA GLU A 107 -11.45 14.27 -36.01
C GLU A 107 -11.72 13.45 -34.74
N ILE A 108 -11.50 14.04 -33.54
CA ILE A 108 -11.79 13.40 -32.26
C ILE A 108 -13.29 13.44 -32.00
N SER A 109 -13.92 14.62 -32.10
CA SER A 109 -15.35 14.77 -31.78
C SER A 109 -16.21 13.88 -32.68
N ASP A 110 -15.90 13.80 -33.97
CA ASP A 110 -16.64 12.98 -34.91
C ASP A 110 -16.54 11.49 -34.56
N GLU A 111 -15.37 11.01 -34.15
CA GLU A 111 -15.18 9.62 -33.75
C GLU A 111 -15.94 9.30 -32.46
N VAL A 112 -15.91 10.20 -31.48
CA VAL A 112 -16.68 10.10 -30.22
C VAL A 112 -18.18 10.08 -30.50
N ILE A 113 -18.66 10.99 -31.35
CA ILE A 113 -20.08 11.10 -31.71
C ILE A 113 -20.53 9.85 -32.47
N ARG A 114 -19.75 9.38 -33.45
CA ARG A 114 -20.03 8.12 -34.14
C ARG A 114 -20.12 6.95 -33.15
N ALA A 115 -19.15 6.79 -32.25
CA ALA A 115 -19.18 5.72 -31.25
C ALA A 115 -20.40 5.83 -30.32
N TYR A 116 -20.76 7.05 -29.90
CA TYR A 116 -21.95 7.31 -29.09
C TYR A 116 -23.24 6.87 -29.77
N PHE A 117 -23.42 7.20 -31.06
CA PHE A 117 -24.57 6.75 -31.84
C PHE A 117 -24.63 5.23 -32.03
N HIS A 118 -23.48 4.56 -32.15
CA HIS A 118 -23.41 3.10 -32.31
C HIS A 118 -23.61 2.33 -31.00
N MET A 119 -23.66 3.01 -29.85
CA MET A 119 -23.73 2.38 -28.54
C MET A 119 -25.13 1.83 -28.19
N ASP A 120 -26.19 2.33 -28.84
CA ASP A 120 -27.54 1.76 -28.76
C ASP A 120 -28.02 1.37 -30.16
N HIS A 121 -28.50 0.13 -30.32
CA HIS A 121 -28.99 -0.38 -31.62
C HIS A 121 -30.39 0.14 -31.98
N THR A 122 -31.02 0.91 -31.10
CA THR A 122 -32.33 1.51 -31.35
C THR A 122 -32.18 2.90 -31.98
N VAL A 123 -32.48 2.98 -33.28
CA VAL A 123 -32.32 4.17 -34.17
C VAL A 123 -33.00 5.46 -33.67
N MET A 124 -33.87 5.39 -32.65
CA MET A 124 -34.72 6.51 -32.22
C MET A 124 -34.41 7.11 -30.82
N LYS A 125 -33.46 6.58 -30.04
CA LYS A 125 -33.11 7.15 -28.72
C LYS A 125 -31.62 7.07 -28.43
N HIS A 126 -31.01 8.21 -28.08
CA HIS A 126 -29.63 8.25 -27.63
C HIS A 126 -29.50 7.58 -26.25
N ALA A 127 -28.44 6.80 -26.06
CA ALA A 127 -28.14 6.21 -24.76
C ALA A 127 -27.76 7.29 -23.74
N ILE A 128 -28.20 7.12 -22.50
CA ILE A 128 -27.72 7.95 -21.38
C ILE A 128 -26.47 7.30 -20.82
N VAL A 129 -25.44 8.10 -20.54
CA VAL A 129 -24.10 7.59 -20.27
C VAL A 129 -23.49 8.15 -19.00
N ALA A 130 -22.61 7.36 -18.40
CA ALA A 130 -21.64 7.79 -17.42
C ALA A 130 -20.32 8.07 -18.14
N VAL A 131 -19.74 9.24 -17.91
CA VAL A 131 -18.44 9.66 -18.44
C VAL A 131 -17.48 9.70 -17.26
N ARG A 132 -16.47 8.83 -17.29
CA ARG A 132 -15.52 8.65 -16.19
C ARG A 132 -14.13 9.02 -16.64
N SER A 133 -13.32 9.51 -15.72
CA SER A 133 -11.89 9.72 -15.91
C SER A 133 -11.12 8.45 -15.54
N SER A 134 -10.12 8.11 -16.36
CA SER A 134 -9.24 6.94 -16.26
C SER A 134 -7.81 7.38 -16.57
N ALA A 135 -7.05 7.79 -15.56
CA ALA A 135 -5.67 8.24 -15.79
C ALA A 135 -4.73 7.05 -16.01
N THR A 136 -3.69 7.22 -16.83
CA THR A 136 -2.69 6.18 -17.11
C THR A 136 -1.80 5.84 -15.90
N ALA A 137 -1.83 6.67 -14.87
CA ALA A 137 -1.09 6.50 -13.62
C ALA A 137 -2.00 6.28 -12.40
N GLU A 138 -3.30 6.03 -12.61
CA GLU A 138 -4.31 5.94 -11.54
C GLU A 138 -4.15 4.72 -10.61
N ASP A 139 -3.61 3.63 -11.14
CA ASP A 139 -3.51 2.32 -10.47
C ASP A 139 -2.05 1.87 -10.21
N LEU A 140 -1.10 2.81 -10.14
CA LEU A 140 0.28 2.46 -9.73
C LEU A 140 0.30 2.05 -8.25
N PRO A 141 1.10 1.04 -7.85
CA PRO A 141 1.14 0.51 -6.47
C PRO A 141 1.39 1.58 -5.38
N ASP A 142 2.10 2.65 -5.71
CA ASP A 142 2.43 3.77 -4.82
C ASP A 142 1.52 5.02 -5.02
N ALA A 143 0.54 4.94 -5.91
CA ALA A 143 -0.30 6.07 -6.33
C ALA A 143 -1.79 5.75 -6.29
N SER A 144 -2.40 5.75 -5.09
CA SER A 144 -3.85 5.72 -4.98
C SER A 144 -4.45 7.10 -5.31
N PHE A 145 -4.79 7.33 -6.58
CA PHE A 145 -5.61 8.47 -7.00
C PHE A 145 -7.11 8.31 -6.61
N ALA A 146 -7.41 7.36 -5.71
CA ALA A 146 -8.77 7.00 -5.31
C ALA A 146 -9.61 8.24 -4.93
N GLY A 147 -10.74 8.40 -5.63
CA GLY A 147 -11.73 9.45 -5.39
C GLY A 147 -11.32 10.87 -5.81
N GLN A 148 -10.22 11.05 -6.55
CA GLN A 148 -9.74 12.38 -6.98
C GLN A 148 -10.29 12.85 -8.32
N GLN A 149 -10.82 11.93 -9.11
CA GLN A 149 -11.09 12.09 -10.53
C GLN A 149 -12.60 12.20 -10.78
N GLU A 150 -12.99 13.15 -11.64
CA GLU A 150 -14.40 13.52 -11.83
C GLU A 150 -15.16 12.45 -12.63
N THR A 151 -16.34 12.09 -12.14
CA THR A 151 -17.30 11.23 -12.83
C THR A 151 -18.59 12.00 -13.07
N TYR A 152 -19.11 11.92 -14.27
CA TYR A 152 -20.33 12.58 -14.70
C TYR A 152 -21.36 11.53 -15.04
N LEU A 153 -22.49 11.54 -14.32
CA LEU A 153 -23.60 10.60 -14.55
C LEU A 153 -24.72 11.27 -15.33
N ASN A 154 -25.57 10.45 -15.96
CA ASN A 154 -26.75 10.90 -16.69
C ASN A 154 -26.50 11.88 -17.84
N VAL A 155 -25.34 11.74 -18.49
CA VAL A 155 -24.98 12.53 -19.67
C VAL A 155 -25.83 12.08 -20.86
N TYR A 156 -26.42 13.04 -21.57
CA TYR A 156 -27.32 12.79 -22.70
C TYR A 156 -27.07 13.80 -23.82
N GLY A 157 -26.94 13.30 -25.04
CA GLY A 157 -26.66 14.09 -26.23
C GLY A 157 -25.16 14.26 -26.49
N GLU A 158 -24.82 14.35 -27.77
CA GLU A 158 -23.46 14.46 -28.28
C GLU A 158 -22.73 15.71 -27.77
N ALA A 159 -23.42 16.85 -27.70
CA ALA A 159 -22.83 18.10 -27.25
C ALA A 159 -22.41 18.03 -25.77
N GLU A 160 -23.28 17.51 -24.91
CA GLU A 160 -22.98 17.34 -23.48
C GLU A 160 -21.87 16.30 -23.29
N LEU A 161 -21.87 15.22 -24.07
CA LEU A 161 -20.82 14.20 -24.03
C LEU A 161 -19.45 14.80 -24.32
N VAL A 162 -19.30 15.53 -25.43
CA VAL A 162 -18.05 16.20 -25.82
C VAL A 162 -17.60 17.19 -24.73
N GLN A 163 -18.56 17.91 -24.12
CA GLN A 163 -18.26 18.80 -22.99
C GLN A 163 -17.75 18.03 -21.76
N LYS A 164 -18.34 16.90 -21.40
CA LYS A 164 -17.89 16.08 -20.27
C LYS A 164 -16.55 15.40 -20.52
N VAL A 165 -16.24 15.01 -21.76
CA VAL A 165 -14.90 14.53 -22.13
C VAL A 165 -13.85 15.60 -21.84
N ARG A 166 -14.12 16.86 -22.23
CA ARG A 166 -13.25 17.99 -21.92
C ARG A 166 -13.12 18.23 -20.41
N ALA A 167 -14.21 18.10 -19.67
CA ALA A 167 -14.22 18.24 -18.23
C ALA A 167 -13.39 17.15 -17.53
N CYS A 168 -13.47 15.90 -18.01
CA CYS A 168 -12.60 14.82 -17.56
C CYS A 168 -11.13 15.13 -17.83
N TRP A 169 -10.77 15.67 -18.99
CA TRP A 169 -9.39 16.12 -19.25
C TRP A 169 -8.94 17.25 -18.32
N ALA A 170 -9.82 18.22 -18.03
CA ALA A 170 -9.56 19.28 -17.06
C ALA A 170 -9.35 18.73 -15.63
N SER A 171 -10.02 17.64 -15.27
CA SER A 171 -9.89 17.00 -13.95
C SER A 171 -8.46 16.50 -13.65
N LEU A 172 -7.63 16.29 -14.68
CA LEU A 172 -6.22 15.96 -14.50
C LEU A 172 -5.44 17.09 -13.81
N PHE A 173 -5.94 18.32 -13.84
CA PHE A 173 -5.30 19.52 -13.27
C PHE A 173 -6.06 20.08 -12.06
N THR A 174 -6.73 19.22 -11.29
CA THR A 174 -7.21 19.61 -9.96
C THR A 174 -6.02 19.96 -9.03
N PRO A 175 -6.23 20.78 -7.97
CA PRO A 175 -5.14 21.18 -7.08
C PRO A 175 -4.41 19.97 -6.50
N ARG A 176 -5.18 18.94 -6.11
CA ARG A 176 -4.65 17.70 -5.54
C ARG A 176 -3.84 16.89 -6.55
N ALA A 177 -4.32 16.78 -7.79
CA ALA A 177 -3.61 16.06 -8.84
C ALA A 177 -2.31 16.78 -9.25
N ILE A 178 -2.31 18.11 -9.31
CA ILE A 178 -1.10 18.92 -9.54
C ILE A 178 -0.10 18.73 -8.39
N PHE A 179 -0.54 18.91 -7.14
CA PHE A 179 0.30 18.74 -5.96
C PHE A 179 0.95 17.36 -5.92
N TYR A 180 0.16 16.31 -6.17
CA TYR A 180 0.63 14.93 -6.16
C TYR A 180 1.71 14.70 -7.22
N ARG A 181 1.46 15.12 -8.48
CA ARG A 181 2.43 14.94 -9.56
C ARG A 181 3.73 15.72 -9.30
N ALA A 182 3.62 16.96 -8.84
CA ALA A 182 4.79 17.77 -8.51
C ALA A 182 5.59 17.21 -7.32
N THR A 183 4.92 16.75 -6.27
CA THR A 183 5.58 16.16 -5.08
C THR A 183 6.34 14.88 -5.44
N ASN A 184 5.75 14.03 -6.28
CA ASN A 184 6.35 12.78 -6.74
C ASN A 184 7.25 12.97 -7.98
N LYS A 185 7.46 14.22 -8.43
CA LYS A 185 8.28 14.56 -9.61
C LYS A 185 7.84 13.88 -10.90
N TYR A 186 6.55 13.60 -11.05
CA TYR A 186 5.98 13.15 -12.31
C TYR A 186 5.83 14.32 -13.27
N ASP A 187 6.28 14.13 -14.51
CA ASP A 187 6.06 15.08 -15.59
C ASP A 187 4.55 15.17 -15.90
N HIS A 188 3.99 16.39 -15.77
CA HIS A 188 2.56 16.63 -15.99
C HIS A 188 2.10 16.28 -17.41
N PHE A 189 3.02 16.25 -18.39
CA PHE A 189 2.71 15.96 -19.79
C PHE A 189 3.05 14.53 -20.22
N LYS A 190 3.59 13.69 -19.33
CA LYS A 190 3.73 12.24 -19.57
C LYS A 190 2.56 11.44 -19.04
N VAL A 191 1.77 12.00 -18.13
CA VAL A 191 0.56 11.38 -17.60
C VAL A 191 -0.61 11.66 -18.54
N GLY A 192 -1.13 10.62 -19.18
CA GLY A 192 -2.32 10.69 -20.02
C GLY A 192 -3.60 10.46 -19.21
N ILE A 193 -4.71 10.87 -19.79
CA ILE A 193 -6.04 10.58 -19.26
C ILE A 193 -6.94 10.06 -20.38
N ALA A 194 -7.45 8.86 -20.19
CA ALA A 194 -8.50 8.28 -20.99
C ALA A 194 -9.86 8.56 -20.36
N VAL A 195 -10.92 8.45 -21.16
CA VAL A 195 -12.29 8.74 -20.73
C VAL A 195 -13.21 7.59 -21.13
N PRO A 196 -13.45 6.61 -20.23
CA PRO A 196 -14.50 5.62 -20.42
C PRO A 196 -15.89 6.27 -20.46
N VAL A 197 -16.64 5.96 -21.52
CA VAL A 197 -18.05 6.32 -21.71
C VAL A 197 -18.85 5.03 -21.65
N GLN A 198 -19.61 4.88 -20.57
CA GLN A 198 -20.34 3.66 -20.26
C GLN A 198 -21.83 3.93 -20.25
N LYS A 199 -22.66 3.01 -20.79
CA LYS A 199 -24.11 3.09 -20.67
C LYS A 199 -24.52 3.19 -19.20
N MET A 200 -25.31 4.21 -18.89
CA MET A 200 -25.76 4.48 -17.53
C MET A 200 -26.85 3.48 -17.14
N ILE A 201 -26.61 2.73 -16.06
CA ILE A 201 -27.59 1.86 -15.44
C ILE A 201 -28.42 2.70 -14.46
N GLN A 202 -29.74 2.79 -14.68
CA GLN A 202 -30.65 3.52 -13.79
C GLN A 202 -30.99 2.63 -12.60
N SER A 203 -30.00 2.45 -11.73
CA SER A 203 -30.04 1.42 -10.71
C SER A 203 -31.11 1.70 -9.65
N GLU A 204 -31.99 0.73 -9.45
CA GLU A 204 -32.93 0.69 -8.32
C GLU A 204 -32.18 0.39 -7.02
N LYS A 205 -31.15 -0.44 -7.13
CA LYS A 205 -30.25 -0.87 -6.05
C LYS A 205 -28.82 -0.85 -6.57
N SER A 206 -27.89 -0.38 -5.75
CA SER A 206 -26.48 -0.36 -6.08
C SER A 206 -25.65 -0.59 -4.82
N GLY A 207 -24.36 -0.87 -5.01
CA GLY A 207 -23.52 -1.19 -3.88
C GLY A 207 -22.10 -1.54 -4.24
N ILE A 208 -21.40 -2.04 -3.23
CA ILE A 208 -20.01 -2.47 -3.30
C ILE A 208 -19.94 -3.93 -2.84
N LEU A 209 -19.10 -4.70 -3.50
CA LEU A 209 -18.83 -6.10 -3.18
C LEU A 209 -17.33 -6.28 -2.95
N PHE A 210 -16.98 -6.96 -1.87
CA PHE A 210 -15.63 -7.45 -1.64
C PHE A 210 -15.65 -8.97 -1.70
N SER A 211 -14.73 -9.55 -2.45
CA SER A 211 -14.54 -11.00 -2.47
C SER A 211 -13.78 -11.51 -1.23
N LEU A 212 -13.69 -10.72 -0.16
CA LEU A 212 -13.21 -11.10 1.17
C LEU A 212 -13.92 -10.23 2.22
N ASP A 213 -13.70 -10.48 3.52
CA ASP A 213 -14.03 -9.50 4.55
C ASP A 213 -12.93 -8.44 4.65
N PRO A 214 -13.19 -7.16 4.27
CA PRO A 214 -12.14 -6.14 4.22
C PRO A 214 -11.68 -5.66 5.60
N VAL A 215 -12.39 -6.00 6.69
CA VAL A 215 -12.01 -5.68 8.07
C VAL A 215 -11.14 -6.79 8.65
N THR A 216 -11.60 -8.03 8.50
CA THR A 216 -10.94 -9.19 9.12
C THR A 216 -9.99 -9.91 8.19
N ASN A 217 -9.95 -9.52 6.91
CA ASN A 217 -9.21 -10.17 5.83
C ASN A 217 -9.54 -11.67 5.69
N ASP A 218 -10.77 -12.05 6.04
CA ASP A 218 -11.24 -13.42 5.91
C ASP A 218 -11.57 -13.73 4.44
N LYS A 219 -10.68 -14.48 3.80
CA LYS A 219 -10.79 -14.88 2.40
C LYS A 219 -11.88 -15.92 2.16
N GLU A 220 -12.46 -16.50 3.20
CA GLU A 220 -13.54 -17.49 3.06
C GLU A 220 -14.92 -16.82 2.90
N LYS A 221 -15.01 -15.49 3.03
CA LYS A 221 -16.26 -14.73 2.97
C LYS A 221 -16.36 -13.84 1.74
N VAL A 222 -17.58 -13.50 1.34
CA VAL A 222 -17.90 -12.35 0.50
C VAL A 222 -18.66 -11.33 1.33
N THR A 223 -18.26 -10.06 1.25
CA THR A 223 -18.95 -8.95 1.90
C THR A 223 -19.67 -8.12 0.85
N ILE A 224 -20.95 -7.81 1.08
CA ILE A 224 -21.76 -7.00 0.18
C ILE A 224 -22.40 -5.86 0.95
N GLU A 225 -22.22 -4.63 0.47
CA GLU A 225 -22.94 -3.46 0.97
C GLU A 225 -23.91 -2.94 -0.09
N ALA A 226 -25.14 -2.58 0.32
CA ALA A 226 -26.20 -2.18 -0.62
C ALA A 226 -27.00 -0.96 -0.17
N ILE A 227 -27.38 -0.13 -1.15
CA ILE A 227 -28.25 1.04 -1.01
C ILE A 227 -29.33 1.05 -2.09
N PHE A 228 -30.39 1.82 -1.87
CA PHE A 228 -31.35 2.19 -2.91
C PHE A 228 -30.83 3.34 -3.76
N GLY A 229 -31.15 3.32 -5.06
CA GLY A 229 -30.78 4.34 -6.04
C GLY A 229 -29.38 4.16 -6.63
N LEU A 230 -28.81 5.27 -7.14
CA LEU A 230 -27.49 5.31 -7.77
C LEU A 230 -26.33 5.17 -6.76
N GLY A 231 -25.27 4.47 -7.17
CA GLY A 231 -24.13 4.08 -6.32
C GLY A 231 -23.24 5.23 -5.84
N GLU A 232 -23.39 6.42 -6.39
CA GLU A 232 -22.57 7.57 -6.02
C GLU A 232 -22.68 7.91 -4.51
N MET A 233 -23.85 7.67 -3.91
CA MET A 233 -24.10 7.96 -2.49
C MET A 233 -23.33 7.03 -1.54
N ILE A 234 -23.13 5.75 -1.91
CA ILE A 234 -22.35 4.80 -1.10
C ILE A 234 -20.85 5.05 -1.27
N VAL A 235 -20.38 5.28 -2.50
CA VAL A 235 -18.97 5.58 -2.79
C VAL A 235 -18.51 6.86 -2.06
N GLN A 236 -19.38 7.87 -1.98
CA GLN A 236 -19.09 9.11 -1.24
C GLN A 236 -19.33 9.01 0.28
N GLY A 237 -19.78 7.85 0.79
CA GLY A 237 -20.09 7.65 2.22
C GLY A 237 -21.26 8.48 2.75
N LYS A 238 -22.11 9.03 1.88
CA LYS A 238 -23.23 9.92 2.24
C LYS A 238 -24.42 9.21 2.88
N VAL A 239 -24.46 7.88 2.79
CA VAL A 239 -25.48 7.01 3.36
C VAL A 239 -24.82 5.80 4.01
N THR A 240 -25.48 5.24 5.02
CA THR A 240 -25.05 3.98 5.66
C THR A 240 -25.78 2.82 4.98
N PRO A 241 -25.06 1.88 4.34
CA PRO A 241 -25.66 0.80 3.56
C PRO A 241 -26.19 -0.35 4.44
N ASP A 242 -27.04 -1.20 3.86
CA ASP A 242 -27.22 -2.56 4.39
C ASP A 242 -25.91 -3.35 4.21
N HIS A 243 -25.62 -4.28 5.11
CA HIS A 243 -24.41 -5.12 5.09
C HIS A 243 -24.77 -6.60 5.14
N TYR A 244 -24.17 -7.39 4.25
CA TYR A 244 -24.37 -8.83 4.14
C TYR A 244 -23.02 -9.55 4.09
N GLU A 245 -22.92 -10.68 4.80
CA GLU A 245 -21.76 -11.58 4.72
C GLU A 245 -22.23 -12.95 4.23
N VAL A 246 -21.45 -13.54 3.32
CA VAL A 246 -21.77 -14.82 2.69
C VAL A 246 -20.54 -15.73 2.73
N ASP A 247 -20.71 -16.98 3.13
CA ASP A 247 -19.66 -18.00 3.06
C ASP A 247 -19.44 -18.44 1.60
N LYS A 248 -18.19 -18.43 1.13
CA LYS A 248 -17.86 -18.74 -0.26
C LYS A 248 -18.12 -20.20 -0.66
N LYS A 249 -18.03 -21.14 0.28
CA LYS A 249 -18.08 -22.58 -0.02
C LYS A 249 -19.50 -23.02 -0.32
N ASN A 250 -20.46 -22.56 0.46
CA ASN A 250 -21.85 -23.00 0.38
C ASN A 250 -22.83 -21.88 -0.02
N LEU A 251 -22.35 -20.64 -0.19
CA LEU A 251 -23.17 -19.45 -0.47
C LEU A 251 -24.25 -19.18 0.59
N GLU A 252 -23.99 -19.61 1.83
CA GLU A 252 -24.86 -19.34 2.97
C GLU A 252 -24.66 -17.90 3.46
N ILE A 253 -25.77 -17.20 3.71
CA ILE A 253 -25.73 -15.83 4.22
C ILE A 253 -25.52 -15.91 5.74
N THR A 254 -24.30 -15.63 6.20
CA THR A 254 -23.89 -15.77 7.60
C THR A 254 -24.26 -14.55 8.45
N ASN A 255 -24.41 -13.38 7.83
CA ASN A 255 -24.78 -12.14 8.52
C ASN A 255 -25.64 -11.24 7.62
N LYS A 256 -26.60 -10.56 8.22
CA LYS A 256 -27.52 -9.63 7.55
C LYS A 256 -27.84 -8.47 8.48
N VAL A 257 -27.42 -7.27 8.08
CA VAL A 257 -27.63 -6.03 8.83
C VAL A 257 -28.37 -5.06 7.93
N VAL A 258 -29.60 -4.69 8.32
CA VAL A 258 -30.42 -3.73 7.59
C VAL A 258 -30.34 -2.36 8.26
N ARG A 259 -30.15 -1.31 7.45
CA ARG A 259 -30.04 0.08 7.91
C ARG A 259 -31.15 0.93 7.31
N ILE A 260 -31.59 1.96 8.04
CA ILE A 260 -32.57 2.91 7.51
C ILE A 260 -31.82 3.90 6.63
N GLN A 261 -32.18 3.95 5.35
CA GLN A 261 -31.64 4.92 4.40
C GLN A 261 -32.57 6.14 4.30
N GLU A 262 -32.08 7.32 4.64
CA GLU A 262 -32.90 8.56 4.68
C GLU A 262 -33.10 9.22 3.30
N LYS A 263 -32.21 8.92 2.35
CA LYS A 263 -32.17 9.57 1.04
C LYS A 263 -31.56 8.64 0.00
N MET A 264 -32.01 8.76 -1.24
CA MET A 264 -31.41 8.07 -2.38
C MET A 264 -31.19 9.04 -3.54
N MET A 265 -30.21 8.74 -4.38
CA MET A 265 -30.01 9.47 -5.63
C MET A 265 -30.75 8.75 -6.75
N VAL A 266 -31.59 9.48 -7.47
CA VAL A 266 -32.33 8.98 -8.63
C VAL A 266 -32.17 9.95 -9.78
N LYS A 267 -32.38 9.45 -11.00
CA LYS A 267 -32.53 10.30 -12.17
C LYS A 267 -33.92 10.92 -12.18
N LYS A 268 -33.98 12.25 -12.31
CA LYS A 268 -35.21 12.98 -12.64
C LYS A 268 -34.96 13.81 -13.89
N HIS A 269 -35.67 13.51 -14.98
CA HIS A 269 -35.36 14.02 -16.32
C HIS A 269 -33.95 13.63 -16.77
N LEU A 270 -33.01 14.57 -16.89
CA LEU A 270 -31.61 14.33 -17.25
C LEU A 270 -30.64 14.63 -16.10
N GLU A 271 -31.14 14.89 -14.89
CA GLU A 271 -30.33 15.28 -13.75
C GLU A 271 -30.38 14.25 -12.62
N ASN A 272 -29.27 14.17 -11.88
CA ASN A 272 -29.23 13.49 -10.59
C ASN A 272 -29.97 14.33 -9.56
N ARG A 273 -30.97 13.73 -8.89
CA ARG A 273 -31.63 14.36 -7.74
C ARG A 273 -31.59 13.45 -6.52
N ILE A 274 -31.35 14.06 -5.38
CA ILE A 274 -31.46 13.41 -4.09
C ILE A 274 -32.91 13.53 -3.65
N VAL A 275 -33.54 12.39 -3.39
CA VAL A 275 -34.91 12.30 -2.86
C VAL A 275 -34.86 11.70 -1.46
N SER A 276 -35.66 12.24 -0.55
CA SER A 276 -35.79 11.72 0.81
C SER A 276 -36.67 10.46 0.80
N LEU A 277 -36.30 9.49 1.62
CA LEU A 277 -37.08 8.28 1.88
C LEU A 277 -37.72 8.39 3.26
N ASN A 278 -38.98 7.97 3.37
CA ASN A 278 -39.60 7.84 4.70
C ASN A 278 -39.03 6.61 5.43
N GLN A 279 -39.22 6.51 6.76
CA GLN A 279 -38.68 5.38 7.55
C GLN A 279 -39.14 4.01 7.04
N LYS A 280 -40.38 3.90 6.55
CA LYS A 280 -40.94 2.64 6.04
C LYS A 280 -40.27 2.21 4.74
N GLU A 281 -39.94 3.15 3.86
CA GLU A 281 -39.25 2.90 2.60
C GLU A 281 -37.76 2.66 2.83
N GLY A 282 -37.10 3.55 3.57
CA GLY A 282 -35.68 3.49 3.87
C GLY A 282 -35.28 2.28 4.71
N GLY A 283 -36.19 1.76 5.55
CA GLY A 283 -35.97 0.58 6.39
C GLY A 283 -36.20 -0.77 5.71
N LYS A 284 -36.62 -0.80 4.43
CA LYS A 284 -36.74 -2.06 3.67
C LYS A 284 -35.35 -2.68 3.46
N ILE A 285 -35.29 -4.00 3.43
CA ILE A 285 -34.10 -4.73 2.98
C ILE A 285 -33.81 -4.38 1.52
N LYS A 286 -32.55 -4.06 1.20
CA LYS A 286 -32.18 -3.61 -0.15
C LYS A 286 -32.03 -4.79 -1.10
N LEU A 287 -31.43 -5.89 -0.64
CA LEU A 287 -31.23 -7.09 -1.43
C LEU A 287 -32.03 -8.29 -0.91
N THR A 288 -32.64 -9.01 -1.82
CA THR A 288 -33.23 -10.33 -1.55
C THR A 288 -32.15 -11.40 -1.49
N ASP A 289 -32.41 -12.52 -0.82
CA ASP A 289 -31.44 -13.62 -0.70
C ASP A 289 -30.93 -14.15 -2.06
N PRO A 290 -31.78 -14.31 -3.11
CA PRO A 290 -31.29 -14.66 -4.44
C PRO A 290 -30.36 -13.62 -5.06
N GLU A 291 -30.63 -12.32 -4.86
CA GLU A 291 -29.74 -11.25 -5.35
C GLU A 291 -28.39 -11.27 -4.61
N ILE A 292 -28.40 -11.47 -3.29
CA ILE A 292 -27.18 -11.60 -2.47
C ILE A 292 -26.32 -12.75 -3.00
N LYS A 293 -26.91 -13.94 -3.18
CA LYS A 293 -26.19 -15.12 -3.70
C LYS A 293 -25.64 -14.91 -5.11
N LYS A 294 -26.43 -14.28 -5.99
CA LYS A 294 -26.01 -13.97 -7.37
C LYS A 294 -24.82 -13.01 -7.41
N LEU A 295 -24.84 -11.98 -6.56
CA LEU A 295 -23.71 -11.06 -6.40
C LEU A 295 -22.49 -11.79 -5.84
N SER A 296 -22.65 -12.63 -4.81
CA SER A 296 -21.54 -13.42 -4.26
C SER A 296 -20.87 -14.34 -5.29
N GLN A 297 -21.66 -14.98 -6.15
CA GLN A 297 -21.15 -15.79 -7.25
C GLN A 297 -20.31 -14.96 -8.24
N LEU A 298 -20.79 -13.77 -8.61
CA LEU A 298 -20.03 -12.85 -9.47
C LEU A 298 -18.72 -12.42 -8.82
N GLY A 299 -18.74 -12.11 -7.51
CA GLY A 299 -17.54 -11.77 -6.74
C GLY A 299 -16.49 -12.89 -6.73
N ILE A 300 -16.92 -14.14 -6.53
CA ILE A 300 -16.04 -15.32 -6.57
C ILE A 300 -15.47 -15.53 -7.98
N GLN A 301 -16.27 -15.32 -9.03
CA GLN A 301 -15.81 -15.42 -10.41
C GLN A 301 -14.79 -14.33 -10.76
N LEU A 302 -15.01 -13.09 -10.31
CA LEU A 302 -14.06 -11.99 -10.46
C LEU A 302 -12.72 -12.32 -9.78
N GLU A 303 -12.73 -12.76 -8.51
CA GLU A 303 -11.51 -13.18 -7.81
C GLU A 303 -10.77 -14.31 -8.53
N LYS A 304 -11.50 -15.31 -9.02
CA LYS A 304 -10.90 -16.42 -9.77
C LYS A 304 -10.25 -15.94 -11.08
N HIS A 305 -10.87 -14.99 -11.77
CA HIS A 305 -10.37 -14.46 -13.03
C HIS A 305 -9.09 -13.63 -12.84
N TYR A 306 -9.05 -12.78 -11.82
CA TYR A 306 -7.92 -11.91 -11.53
C TYR A 306 -6.83 -12.56 -10.65
N PHE A 307 -7.10 -13.71 -10.03
CA PHE A 307 -6.19 -14.44 -9.12
C PHE A 307 -5.88 -13.75 -7.78
N PHE A 308 -6.55 -12.64 -7.48
CA PHE A 308 -6.48 -11.95 -6.19
C PHE A 308 -7.84 -11.38 -5.79
N PRO A 309 -8.07 -11.08 -4.50
CA PRO A 309 -9.35 -10.56 -4.04
C PRO A 309 -9.74 -9.25 -4.71
N GLN A 310 -11.02 -9.10 -5.03
CA GLN A 310 -11.57 -7.95 -5.74
C GLN A 310 -12.49 -7.10 -4.87
N ASP A 311 -12.39 -5.79 -5.07
CA ASP A 311 -13.37 -4.75 -4.72
C ASP A 311 -14.14 -4.41 -6.02
N ALA A 312 -15.45 -4.57 -6.02
CA ALA A 312 -16.30 -4.38 -7.20
C ALA A 312 -17.52 -3.50 -6.89
N GLU A 313 -17.73 -2.47 -7.70
CA GLU A 313 -18.96 -1.68 -7.70
C GLU A 313 -20.00 -2.33 -8.60
N TRP A 314 -21.25 -2.40 -8.13
CA TRP A 314 -22.34 -3.05 -8.86
C TRP A 314 -23.63 -2.24 -8.83
N ALA A 315 -24.47 -2.51 -9.84
CA ALA A 315 -25.76 -1.86 -10.05
C ALA A 315 -26.80 -2.90 -10.48
N ILE A 316 -28.05 -2.75 -10.00
CA ILE A 316 -29.19 -3.57 -10.41
C ILE A 316 -30.25 -2.68 -11.04
N GLU A 317 -30.65 -3.02 -12.26
CA GLU A 317 -31.75 -2.41 -13.00
C GLU A 317 -32.61 -3.53 -13.59
N ASN A 318 -33.93 -3.51 -13.40
CA ASN A 318 -34.84 -4.53 -13.92
C ASN A 318 -34.41 -5.98 -13.58
N ASN A 319 -34.00 -6.22 -12.32
CA ASN A 319 -33.46 -7.50 -11.82
C ASN A 319 -32.18 -8.02 -12.52
N ARG A 320 -31.56 -7.21 -13.37
CA ARG A 320 -30.27 -7.54 -14.00
C ARG A 320 -29.14 -6.87 -13.23
N VAL A 321 -28.16 -7.69 -12.83
CA VAL A 321 -26.95 -7.25 -12.13
C VAL A 321 -25.93 -6.82 -13.17
N TYR A 322 -25.29 -5.69 -12.93
CA TYR A 322 -24.18 -5.17 -13.71
C TYR A 322 -22.98 -4.89 -12.79
N ILE A 323 -21.78 -5.22 -13.25
CA ILE A 323 -20.53 -4.79 -12.62
C ILE A 323 -20.06 -3.53 -13.33
N VAL A 324 -19.97 -2.42 -12.60
CA VAL A 324 -19.66 -1.10 -13.18
C VAL A 324 -18.18 -0.75 -13.05
N GLN A 325 -17.48 -1.33 -12.08
CA GLN A 325 -16.04 -1.20 -11.87
C GLN A 325 -15.51 -2.34 -11.00
N THR A 326 -14.25 -2.72 -11.19
CA THR A 326 -13.53 -3.60 -10.26
C THR A 326 -12.07 -3.18 -10.12
N ARG A 327 -11.45 -3.55 -8.99
CA ARG A 327 -10.03 -3.35 -8.71
C ARG A 327 -9.52 -4.35 -7.65
N PRO A 328 -8.20 -4.59 -7.58
CA PRO A 328 -7.59 -5.35 -6.49
C PRO A 328 -7.95 -4.76 -5.12
N VAL A 329 -8.20 -5.62 -4.13
CA VAL A 329 -8.22 -5.19 -2.72
C VAL A 329 -6.79 -4.89 -2.28
N THR A 330 -6.47 -3.63 -2.04
CA THR A 330 -5.12 -3.20 -1.62
C THR A 330 -4.87 -3.38 -0.12
N THR A 331 -5.91 -3.58 0.68
CA THR A 331 -5.82 -3.75 2.14
C THR A 331 -5.56 -5.20 2.57
N THR A 332 -4.97 -6.05 1.72
CA THR A 332 -4.66 -7.43 2.09
C THR A 332 -3.47 -7.52 3.05
N GLY A 333 -3.70 -7.17 4.32
CA GLY A 333 -2.84 -7.46 5.47
C GLY A 333 -3.65 -8.07 6.62
N LYS A 334 -3.09 -9.08 7.29
CA LYS A 334 -3.57 -9.84 8.48
C LYS A 334 -5.06 -10.29 8.56
N LYS A 335 -5.26 -11.58 8.79
CA LYS A 335 -6.50 -12.11 9.40
C LYS A 335 -6.69 -11.49 10.79
N ALA A 336 -7.80 -10.81 11.05
CA ALA A 336 -8.14 -10.38 12.40
C ALA A 336 -8.75 -11.56 13.16
N ASP A 337 -8.16 -11.94 14.29
CA ASP A 337 -8.75 -12.92 15.21
C ASP A 337 -10.08 -12.38 15.76
N THR A 338 -11.19 -12.85 15.22
CA THR A 338 -12.57 -12.40 15.50
C THR A 338 -13.13 -12.89 16.85
N LYS A 339 -12.28 -13.17 17.84
CA LYS A 339 -12.68 -13.63 19.19
C LYS A 339 -12.15 -12.75 20.34
N GLN A 340 -12.22 -11.43 20.18
CA GLN A 340 -12.11 -10.50 21.31
C GLN A 340 -13.40 -9.69 21.49
N SER A 341 -14.47 -10.37 21.91
CA SER A 341 -15.58 -9.71 22.59
C SER A 341 -15.12 -9.36 24.01
N ALA A 342 -14.42 -8.24 24.15
CA ALA A 342 -14.24 -7.63 25.45
C ALA A 342 -15.60 -7.06 25.87
N HIS A 343 -16.33 -7.77 26.74
CA HIS A 343 -17.38 -7.12 27.52
C HIS A 343 -16.69 -6.10 28.43
N LEU A 344 -16.56 -4.87 27.92
CA LEU A 344 -15.96 -3.74 28.60
C LEU A 344 -16.96 -3.24 29.64
N LEU A 345 -16.56 -3.21 30.92
CA LEU A 345 -17.34 -2.71 32.06
C LEU A 345 -17.57 -1.17 32.03
N ALA A 346 -17.45 -0.54 30.86
CA ALA A 346 -17.63 0.87 30.65
C ALA A 346 -18.97 1.14 29.96
N GLU A 347 -19.53 2.33 30.21
CA GLU A 347 -20.77 2.79 29.58
C GLU A 347 -20.58 2.84 28.05
N LEU A 348 -21.26 1.96 27.33
CA LEU A 348 -21.33 1.98 25.86
C LEU A 348 -22.12 3.23 25.45
N LEU A 349 -21.46 4.16 24.77
CA LEU A 349 -22.07 5.39 24.29
C LEU A 349 -22.79 5.16 22.96
N ILE A 350 -22.09 4.56 22.00
CA ILE A 350 -22.55 4.41 20.62
C ILE A 350 -21.99 3.10 20.05
N LYS A 351 -22.77 2.44 19.19
CA LYS A 351 -22.31 1.33 18.37
C LYS A 351 -22.52 1.67 16.90
N GLY A 352 -21.42 1.64 16.13
CA GLY A 352 -21.41 1.75 14.69
C GLY A 352 -20.91 0.47 14.04
N ASP A 353 -20.52 0.57 12.77
CA ASP A 353 -19.92 -0.53 12.02
C ASP A 353 -18.40 -0.56 12.23
N PRO A 354 -17.80 -1.75 12.45
CA PRO A 354 -16.36 -1.88 12.59
C PRO A 354 -15.69 -1.57 11.25
N ALA A 355 -14.81 -0.57 11.24
CA ALA A 355 -14.18 -0.10 10.02
C ALA A 355 -12.72 -0.52 9.95
N SER A 356 -11.93 -0.18 10.97
CA SER A 356 -10.51 -0.52 11.04
C SER A 356 -10.20 -1.09 12.42
N PRO A 357 -9.61 -2.29 12.52
CA PRO A 357 -9.44 -2.98 13.79
C PRO A 357 -8.47 -2.25 14.73
N GLY A 358 -8.62 -2.52 16.03
CA GLY A 358 -7.79 -1.96 17.10
C GLY A 358 -8.62 -1.23 18.15
N VAL A 359 -7.99 -0.85 19.25
CA VAL A 359 -8.60 -0.10 20.34
C VAL A 359 -7.71 1.08 20.68
N ALA A 360 -8.28 2.29 20.70
CA ALA A 360 -7.57 3.48 21.13
C ALA A 360 -8.49 4.40 21.95
N ALA A 361 -7.89 5.12 22.90
CA ALA A 361 -8.57 6.08 23.74
C ALA A 361 -7.94 7.46 23.60
N GLY A 362 -8.76 8.49 23.62
CA GLY A 362 -8.31 9.87 23.47
C GLY A 362 -9.43 10.88 23.62
N PRO A 363 -9.10 12.17 23.74
CA PRO A 363 -10.10 13.23 23.79
C PRO A 363 -10.77 13.39 22.42
N VAL A 364 -12.08 13.55 22.43
CA VAL A 364 -12.89 13.81 21.24
C VAL A 364 -12.52 15.17 20.65
N LYS A 365 -12.35 15.19 19.33
CA LYS A 365 -12.28 16.41 18.54
C LYS A 365 -13.30 16.36 17.40
N ILE A 366 -14.33 17.18 17.50
CA ILE A 366 -15.38 17.26 16.48
C ILE A 366 -14.97 18.24 15.38
N LEU A 367 -14.88 17.74 14.15
CA LEU A 367 -14.67 18.56 12.96
C LEU A 367 -15.96 18.64 12.14
N LYS A 368 -16.42 19.86 11.88
CA LYS A 368 -17.57 20.11 10.99
C LYS A 368 -17.19 20.11 9.51
N SER A 369 -15.92 20.39 9.20
CA SER A 369 -15.40 20.40 7.83
C SER A 369 -13.89 20.18 7.80
N ALA A 370 -13.36 19.82 6.62
CA ALA A 370 -11.92 19.64 6.40
C ALA A 370 -11.09 20.94 6.62
N LYS A 371 -11.73 22.11 6.65
CA LYS A 371 -11.04 23.38 6.96
C LYS A 371 -10.54 23.43 8.41
N GLU A 372 -11.06 22.56 9.26
CA GLU A 372 -10.78 22.53 10.69
C GLU A 372 -9.73 21.48 11.07
N ILE A 373 -9.09 20.81 10.10
CA ILE A 373 -8.08 19.75 10.35
C ILE A 373 -6.90 20.21 11.23
N GLN A 374 -6.66 21.52 11.29
CA GLN A 374 -5.66 22.14 12.17
C GLN A 374 -5.94 21.88 13.67
N LYS A 375 -7.21 21.64 14.03
CA LYS A 375 -7.65 21.46 15.43
C LYS A 375 -7.25 20.10 16.01
N ILE A 376 -6.90 19.13 15.16
CA ILE A 376 -6.54 17.77 15.57
C ILE A 376 -5.09 17.73 16.05
N MET A 377 -4.90 17.21 17.26
CA MET A 377 -3.60 16.90 17.84
C MET A 377 -3.30 15.40 17.80
N PRO A 378 -2.02 14.98 17.85
CA PRO A 378 -1.65 13.59 17.98
C PRO A 378 -2.34 12.89 19.16
N GLY A 379 -3.06 11.80 18.88
CA GLY A 379 -3.79 11.01 19.89
C GLY A 379 -5.25 11.43 20.14
N ASP A 380 -5.74 12.51 19.52
CA ASP A 380 -7.16 12.88 19.55
C ASP A 380 -8.03 11.82 18.86
N VAL A 381 -9.29 11.68 19.30
CA VAL A 381 -10.31 10.93 18.56
C VAL A 381 -11.03 11.87 17.61
N LEU A 382 -10.79 11.71 16.30
CA LEU A 382 -11.45 12.49 15.26
C LEU A 382 -12.91 12.05 15.14
N VAL A 383 -13.85 12.96 15.40
CA VAL A 383 -15.29 12.75 15.23
C VAL A 383 -15.82 13.68 14.14
N THR A 384 -16.48 13.15 13.11
CA THR A 384 -17.06 13.96 12.02
C THR A 384 -18.27 13.28 11.37
N GLU A 385 -19.02 13.98 10.51
CA GLU A 385 -20.18 13.38 9.82
C GLU A 385 -19.72 12.29 8.85
N GLN A 386 -18.75 12.64 8.00
CA GLN A 386 -18.09 11.76 7.04
C GLN A 386 -16.70 12.33 6.75
N THR A 387 -15.76 11.51 6.29
CA THR A 387 -14.46 12.01 5.81
C THR A 387 -14.42 12.02 4.30
N ASN A 388 -13.60 12.93 3.78
CA ASN A 388 -13.15 12.94 2.40
C ASN A 388 -11.61 13.03 2.41
N PRO A 389 -10.95 13.03 1.25
CA PRO A 389 -9.51 13.00 1.25
C PRO A 389 -8.79 14.22 1.84
N ASP A 390 -9.48 15.35 1.99
CA ASP A 390 -8.92 16.54 2.64
C ASP A 390 -8.73 16.32 4.15
N TYR A 391 -9.38 15.31 4.73
CA TYR A 391 -9.19 14.92 6.14
C TYR A 391 -7.94 14.06 6.36
N VAL A 392 -7.28 13.52 5.33
CA VAL A 392 -6.12 12.62 5.48
C VAL A 392 -5.03 13.18 6.40
N PRO A 393 -4.63 14.46 6.33
CA PRO A 393 -3.64 15.02 7.26
C PRO A 393 -4.08 15.00 8.73
N ALA A 394 -5.38 15.16 9.01
CA ALA A 394 -5.95 15.02 10.35
C ALA A 394 -6.05 13.54 10.76
N MET A 395 -6.50 12.67 9.85
CA MET A 395 -6.61 11.23 10.11
C MET A 395 -5.25 10.66 10.54
N LYS A 396 -4.14 11.03 9.87
CA LYS A 396 -2.77 10.61 10.25
C LYS A 396 -2.34 11.00 11.66
N LYS A 397 -2.95 12.04 12.24
CA LYS A 397 -2.66 12.50 13.61
C LYS A 397 -3.58 11.84 14.64
N ALA A 398 -4.78 11.42 14.23
CA ALA A 398 -5.79 10.91 15.15
C ALA A 398 -5.37 9.56 15.77
N GLY A 399 -5.67 9.36 17.05
CA GLY A 399 -5.51 8.07 17.73
C GLY A 399 -6.64 7.08 17.39
N ALA A 400 -7.83 7.59 17.08
CA ALA A 400 -8.96 6.84 16.52
C ALA A 400 -9.88 7.74 15.70
N ILE A 401 -10.73 7.14 14.88
CA ILE A 401 -11.65 7.84 13.98
C ILE A 401 -13.08 7.34 14.18
N VAL A 402 -14.03 8.27 14.31
CA VAL A 402 -15.47 8.00 14.40
C VAL A 402 -16.20 8.83 13.36
N THR A 403 -17.00 8.18 12.50
CA THR A 403 -17.91 8.90 11.60
C THR A 403 -19.37 8.55 11.83
N GLU A 404 -20.25 9.55 11.72
CA GLU A 404 -21.69 9.35 11.89
C GLU A 404 -22.32 8.61 10.71
N ARG A 405 -21.82 8.85 9.49
CA ARG A 405 -22.23 8.21 8.24
C ARG A 405 -21.10 7.37 7.64
N GLY A 406 -21.47 6.49 6.70
CA GLY A 406 -20.57 5.64 5.93
C GLY A 406 -20.60 4.18 6.39
N GLY A 407 -20.42 3.26 5.44
CA GLY A 407 -20.25 1.83 5.71
C GLY A 407 -18.80 1.43 5.91
N ARG A 408 -18.55 0.12 6.06
CA ARG A 408 -17.21 -0.49 6.15
C ARG A 408 -16.38 -0.24 4.89
N THR A 409 -16.97 0.30 3.84
CA THR A 409 -16.32 0.59 2.55
C THR A 409 -16.13 2.08 2.31
N SER A 410 -16.58 2.93 3.25
CA SER A 410 -16.45 4.38 3.15
C SER A 410 -14.99 4.84 3.11
N HIS A 411 -14.76 6.06 2.62
CA HIS A 411 -13.44 6.70 2.63
C HIS A 411 -12.77 6.65 4.02
N ALA A 412 -13.55 6.89 5.09
CA ALA A 412 -13.08 6.78 6.45
C ALA A 412 -12.57 5.37 6.77
N ALA A 413 -13.30 4.33 6.37
CA ALA A 413 -12.92 2.95 6.63
C ALA A 413 -11.66 2.52 5.86
N ILE A 414 -11.58 2.83 4.57
CA ILE A 414 -10.46 2.45 3.70
C ILE A 414 -9.16 3.10 4.20
N VAL A 415 -9.15 4.43 4.33
CA VAL A 415 -7.93 5.16 4.72
C VAL A 415 -7.52 4.82 6.15
N SER A 416 -8.46 4.58 7.07
CA SER A 416 -8.10 4.19 8.44
C SER A 416 -7.42 2.81 8.48
N ARG A 417 -7.81 1.87 7.61
CA ARG A 417 -7.13 0.57 7.49
C ARG A 417 -5.73 0.72 6.93
N GLU A 418 -5.57 1.53 5.87
CA GLU A 418 -4.26 1.82 5.27
C GLU A 418 -3.30 2.45 6.28
N LEU A 419 -3.82 3.31 7.16
CA LEU A 419 -3.05 3.96 8.22
C LEU A 419 -2.91 3.12 9.50
N GLY A 420 -3.62 1.99 9.63
CA GLY A 420 -3.63 1.16 10.84
C GLY A 420 -4.26 1.84 12.06
N ILE A 421 -5.17 2.79 11.86
CA ILE A 421 -5.82 3.58 12.92
C ILE A 421 -7.17 2.94 13.25
N PRO A 422 -7.50 2.67 14.53
CA PRO A 422 -8.81 2.16 14.92
C PRO A 422 -9.94 3.08 14.45
N ALA A 423 -10.96 2.50 13.80
CA ALA A 423 -12.07 3.30 13.27
C ALA A 423 -13.42 2.62 13.40
N VAL A 424 -14.44 3.42 13.73
CA VAL A 424 -15.87 3.06 13.73
C VAL A 424 -16.60 4.02 12.82
N VAL A 425 -17.36 3.49 11.86
CA VAL A 425 -18.11 4.28 10.86
C VAL A 425 -19.59 4.00 10.99
N GLY A 426 -20.44 4.90 10.48
CA GLY A 426 -21.89 4.72 10.57
C GLY A 426 -22.38 4.67 12.03
N ALA A 427 -21.76 5.45 12.91
CA ALA A 427 -22.10 5.57 14.32
C ALA A 427 -23.23 6.61 14.50
N PRO A 428 -24.51 6.22 14.49
CA PRO A 428 -25.61 7.18 14.43
C PRO A 428 -25.58 8.13 15.64
N LYS A 429 -25.86 9.42 15.38
CA LYS A 429 -25.89 10.48 16.41
C LYS A 429 -24.55 10.79 17.08
N ALA A 430 -23.42 10.32 16.55
CA ALA A 430 -22.08 10.58 17.10
C ALA A 430 -21.80 12.06 17.36
N LEU A 431 -22.23 12.97 16.46
CA LEU A 431 -22.00 14.40 16.61
C LEU A 431 -22.85 15.07 17.70
N THR A 432 -23.88 14.38 18.17
CA THR A 432 -24.80 14.90 19.21
C THR A 432 -24.55 14.27 20.58
N ILE A 433 -24.15 13.01 20.62
CA ILE A 433 -23.89 12.26 21.85
C ILE A 433 -22.48 12.54 22.38
N LEU A 434 -21.47 12.59 21.49
CA LEU A 434 -20.09 12.87 21.86
C LEU A 434 -19.88 14.38 21.98
N LYS A 435 -19.13 14.83 23.00
CA LYS A 435 -18.80 16.26 23.17
C LYS A 435 -17.31 16.49 23.01
N ASP A 436 -16.97 17.68 22.54
CA ASP A 436 -15.58 18.07 22.33
C ASP A 436 -14.81 17.97 23.66
N ARG A 437 -13.61 17.38 23.62
CA ARG A 437 -12.72 17.08 24.76
C ARG A 437 -13.14 15.94 25.68
N ASP A 438 -14.31 15.32 25.49
CA ASP A 438 -14.66 14.11 26.22
C ASP A 438 -13.65 13.00 25.90
N VAL A 439 -13.14 12.31 26.92
CA VAL A 439 -12.27 11.15 26.68
C VAL A 439 -13.14 9.94 26.40
N ILE A 440 -12.92 9.29 25.26
CA ILE A 440 -13.65 8.08 24.85
C ILE A 440 -12.67 6.99 24.44
N THR A 441 -13.16 5.76 24.43
CA THR A 441 -12.44 4.59 23.90
C THR A 441 -13.18 4.05 22.69
N VAL A 442 -12.47 3.89 21.58
CA VAL A 442 -13.01 3.40 20.30
C VAL A 442 -12.47 2.00 20.06
N ASN A 443 -13.36 1.01 19.97
CA ASN A 443 -13.04 -0.34 19.54
C ASN A 443 -13.45 -0.51 18.08
N GLY A 444 -12.49 -0.34 17.17
CA GLY A 444 -12.71 -0.43 15.74
C GLY A 444 -12.91 -1.85 15.22
N ALA A 445 -12.63 -2.88 16.04
CA ALA A 445 -12.88 -4.29 15.68
C ALA A 445 -14.33 -4.71 15.94
N THR A 446 -14.97 -4.20 17.00
CA THR A 446 -16.37 -4.53 17.35
C THR A 446 -17.37 -3.44 16.98
N GLY A 447 -16.90 -2.25 16.61
CA GLY A 447 -17.75 -1.11 16.27
C GLY A 447 -18.23 -0.32 17.49
N GLU A 448 -17.63 -0.49 18.66
CA GLU A 448 -18.14 0.02 19.93
C GLU A 448 -17.37 1.24 20.43
N ILE A 449 -18.09 2.24 20.94
CA ILE A 449 -17.54 3.48 21.48
C ILE A 449 -17.98 3.61 22.94
N PHE A 450 -17.02 3.71 23.85
CA PHE A 450 -17.26 3.74 25.29
C PHE A 450 -16.84 5.06 25.91
N LYS A 451 -17.50 5.42 27.01
CA LYS A 451 -17.16 6.60 27.81
C LYS A 451 -15.88 6.37 28.62
N GLY A 452 -15.04 7.41 28.66
CA GLY A 452 -13.80 7.42 29.42
C GLY A 452 -12.62 6.81 28.66
N SER A 453 -11.42 7.04 29.20
CA SER A 453 -10.27 6.22 28.87
C SER A 453 -10.46 4.91 29.62
N ILE A 454 -10.95 3.89 28.92
CA ILE A 454 -10.75 2.54 29.40
C ILE A 454 -9.26 2.34 29.23
N ALA A 455 -8.52 2.54 30.31
CA ALA A 455 -7.23 1.90 30.46
C ALA A 455 -7.52 0.45 30.11
N SER A 456 -7.03 0.00 28.97
CA SER A 456 -6.89 -1.42 28.77
C SER A 456 -6.04 -1.85 29.95
N LYS A 457 -6.67 -2.34 31.01
CA LYS A 457 -6.13 -3.46 31.76
C LYS A 457 -6.02 -4.57 30.73
N LEU A 458 -5.03 -4.44 29.85
CA LEU A 458 -4.15 -5.51 29.46
C LEU A 458 -3.40 -5.91 30.74
N SER A 459 -4.14 -6.31 31.78
CA SER A 459 -3.74 -7.51 32.49
C SER A 459 -3.73 -8.55 31.38
N SER A 460 -2.53 -8.91 30.99
CA SER A 460 -2.21 -10.07 30.17
C SER A 460 -2.76 -11.33 30.85
N THR A 461 -4.07 -11.49 30.88
CA THR A 461 -4.69 -12.80 30.79
C THR A 461 -4.90 -12.99 29.30
N HIS A 462 -3.80 -13.32 28.61
CA HIS A 462 -3.90 -14.21 27.47
C HIS A 462 -4.83 -15.36 27.92
N PRO A 463 -5.80 -15.81 27.11
CA PRO A 463 -6.18 -17.20 27.21
C PRO A 463 -4.86 -17.95 27.13
N ASN A 464 -4.46 -18.56 28.22
CA ASN A 464 -3.36 -19.49 28.27
C ASN A 464 -3.82 -20.75 27.52
N GLU A 465 -4.14 -20.62 26.23
CA GLU A 465 -3.43 -21.51 25.33
C GLU A 465 -2.03 -20.93 25.32
N GLU A 466 -1.17 -21.45 26.19
CA GLU A 466 0.24 -21.49 25.90
C GLU A 466 0.33 -22.02 24.46
N LYS A 467 0.43 -21.14 23.46
CA LYS A 467 0.90 -21.53 22.14
C LYS A 467 2.30 -22.02 22.41
N LYS A 468 2.40 -23.32 22.71
CA LYS A 468 3.60 -23.99 23.16
C LYS A 468 4.70 -23.55 22.23
N ILE A 469 5.63 -22.75 22.74
CA ILE A 469 6.70 -22.20 21.92
C ILE A 469 7.44 -23.41 21.36
N LEU A 470 7.25 -23.65 20.07
CA LEU A 470 7.84 -24.80 19.41
C LEU A 470 9.34 -24.65 19.49
N LYS A 471 9.98 -25.58 20.18
CA LYS A 471 11.44 -25.64 20.25
C LYS A 471 11.94 -26.01 18.85
N THR A 472 12.82 -25.18 18.33
CA THR A 472 13.49 -25.37 17.04
C THR A 472 15.00 -25.29 17.23
N ALA A 473 15.76 -26.05 16.46
CA ALA A 473 17.22 -25.95 16.43
C ALA A 473 17.67 -24.72 15.64
N THR A 474 16.98 -24.43 14.54
CA THR A 474 17.11 -23.22 13.73
C THR A 474 16.45 -22.07 14.47
N ARG A 475 17.20 -20.99 14.68
CA ARG A 475 16.70 -19.81 15.38
C ARG A 475 15.79 -18.97 14.49
N VAL A 476 14.72 -18.43 15.06
CA VAL A 476 13.83 -17.48 14.40
C VAL A 476 14.18 -16.08 14.85
N TYR A 477 14.77 -15.31 13.94
CA TYR A 477 15.09 -13.91 14.15
C TYR A 477 14.05 -13.01 13.47
N VAL A 478 14.11 -11.72 13.78
CA VAL A 478 13.24 -10.71 13.17
C VAL A 478 14.04 -9.63 12.45
N ASN A 479 13.48 -9.12 11.35
CA ASN A 479 13.93 -7.93 10.65
C ASN A 479 13.29 -6.69 11.32
N LEU A 480 14.10 -5.74 11.80
CA LEU A 480 13.62 -4.52 12.47
C LEU A 480 14.32 -3.26 11.97
N ALA A 481 13.60 -2.13 12.11
CA ALA A 481 14.07 -0.81 11.74
C ALA A 481 13.55 0.29 12.69
N GLU A 482 12.31 0.17 13.19
CA GLU A 482 11.70 1.20 14.04
C GLU A 482 11.89 0.93 15.55
N PRO A 483 12.47 1.86 16.34
CA PRO A 483 12.68 1.67 17.78
C PRO A 483 11.38 1.43 18.58
N GLU A 484 10.29 2.10 18.20
CA GLU A 484 9.02 2.06 18.94
C GLU A 484 8.36 0.68 18.98
N ARG A 485 8.73 -0.21 18.05
CA ARG A 485 8.17 -1.57 17.96
C ARG A 485 9.03 -2.61 18.69
N ALA A 486 10.22 -2.25 19.15
CA ALA A 486 11.20 -3.19 19.68
C ALA A 486 10.67 -3.97 20.90
N GLU A 487 10.08 -3.27 21.89
CA GLU A 487 9.58 -3.90 23.11
C GLU A 487 8.41 -4.86 22.86
N THR A 488 7.48 -4.48 21.97
CA THR A 488 6.33 -5.32 21.64
C THR A 488 6.76 -6.59 20.93
N ILE A 489 7.72 -6.48 20.00
CA ILE A 489 8.19 -7.62 19.20
C ILE A 489 9.09 -8.53 20.04
N ALA A 490 9.87 -7.97 20.95
CA ALA A 490 10.69 -8.73 21.89
C ALA A 490 9.86 -9.68 22.78
N LYS A 491 8.56 -9.41 23.00
CA LYS A 491 7.64 -10.28 23.76
C LYS A 491 7.12 -11.47 22.94
N LEU A 492 7.34 -11.50 21.63
CA LEU A 492 6.93 -12.62 20.76
C LEU A 492 7.92 -13.79 20.86
N ALA A 493 7.56 -14.94 20.28
CA ALA A 493 8.39 -16.16 20.25
C ALA A 493 9.59 -16.03 19.27
N VAL A 494 10.45 -15.04 19.51
CA VAL A 494 11.59 -14.65 18.68
C VAL A 494 12.91 -14.80 19.45
N ASP A 495 13.93 -15.31 18.77
CA ASP A 495 15.23 -15.66 19.35
C ASP A 495 16.25 -14.50 19.28
N GLY A 496 15.91 -13.38 18.65
CA GLY A 496 16.79 -12.21 18.46
C GLY A 496 16.44 -11.39 17.22
N VAL A 497 17.25 -10.39 16.91
CA VAL A 497 17.13 -9.55 15.72
C VAL A 497 18.23 -9.93 14.74
N GLY A 498 17.82 -10.43 13.58
CA GLY A 498 18.72 -10.97 12.55
C GLY A 498 19.17 -9.93 11.54
N LEU A 499 18.39 -8.85 11.43
CA LEU A 499 18.70 -7.68 10.63
C LEU A 499 18.08 -6.44 11.30
N LEU A 500 18.92 -5.65 11.98
CA LEU A 500 18.59 -4.29 12.40
C LEU A 500 19.16 -3.30 11.39
N ARG A 501 18.28 -2.62 10.65
CA ARG A 501 18.66 -1.68 9.58
C ARG A 501 19.06 -0.31 10.13
N ALA A 502 20.24 0.18 9.77
CA ALA A 502 20.73 1.50 10.17
C ALA A 502 19.97 2.66 9.50
N GLU A 503 19.48 2.43 8.28
CA GLU A 503 18.99 3.46 7.36
C GLU A 503 17.85 4.27 7.97
N PHE A 504 16.88 3.62 8.61
CA PHE A 504 15.75 4.29 9.26
C PHE A 504 16.19 5.14 10.45
N MET A 505 17.16 4.66 11.24
CA MET A 505 17.69 5.40 12.37
C MET A 505 18.43 6.66 11.90
N ILE A 506 19.22 6.55 10.84
CA ILE A 506 19.99 7.67 10.26
C ILE A 506 19.10 8.64 9.49
N ALA A 507 18.14 8.15 8.71
CA ALA A 507 17.11 8.98 8.08
C ALA A 507 16.34 9.79 9.13
N GLY A 508 16.02 9.18 10.27
CA GLY A 508 15.38 9.86 11.40
C GLY A 508 16.28 10.87 12.12
N ILE A 509 17.61 10.81 11.97
CA ILE A 509 18.52 11.90 12.40
C ILE A 509 18.43 13.06 11.39
N GLY A 510 18.19 12.76 10.11
CA GLY A 510 17.77 13.74 9.09
C GLY A 510 18.88 14.61 8.49
N VAL A 511 20.14 14.43 8.91
CA VAL A 511 21.30 15.20 8.44
C VAL A 511 22.40 14.27 7.97
N HIS A 512 23.07 14.64 6.87
CA HIS A 512 24.15 13.83 6.30
C HIS A 512 25.33 13.67 7.29
N PRO A 513 25.91 12.48 7.50
CA PRO A 513 27.01 12.27 8.43
C PRO A 513 28.24 13.15 8.17
N LYS A 514 28.68 13.31 6.92
CA LYS A 514 29.77 14.25 6.57
C LYS A 514 29.48 15.70 6.94
N LYS A 515 28.20 16.10 6.99
CA LYS A 515 27.83 17.43 7.47
C LYS A 515 28.05 17.57 8.98
N PHE A 516 27.73 16.54 9.77
CA PHE A 516 28.07 16.54 11.20
C PHE A 516 29.57 16.64 11.43
N ILE A 517 30.38 15.98 10.60
CA ILE A 517 31.84 16.09 10.66
C ILE A 517 32.29 17.52 10.34
N LYS A 518 31.84 18.06 9.19
CA LYS A 518 32.16 19.43 8.75
C LYS A 518 31.77 20.48 9.80
N ASP A 519 30.60 20.31 10.41
CA ASP A 519 30.06 21.23 11.42
C ASP A 519 30.62 20.97 12.84
N LYS A 520 31.56 20.01 13.01
CA LYS A 520 32.15 19.57 14.30
C LYS A 520 31.11 19.13 15.35
N ARG A 521 30.05 18.46 14.89
CA ARG A 521 28.89 17.98 15.69
C ARG A 521 28.79 16.45 15.74
N GLN A 522 29.87 15.71 15.52
CA GLN A 522 29.90 14.25 15.50
C GLN A 522 29.26 13.61 16.75
N THR A 523 29.51 14.18 17.93
CA THR A 523 28.97 13.71 19.21
C THR A 523 27.45 13.64 19.24
N VAL A 524 26.76 14.54 18.51
CA VAL A 524 25.28 14.54 18.41
C VAL A 524 24.82 13.28 17.68
N PHE A 525 25.38 13.02 16.50
CA PHE A 525 25.08 11.83 15.70
C PHE A 525 25.35 10.54 16.49
N ILE A 526 26.53 10.45 17.12
CA ILE A 526 26.94 9.29 17.92
C ILE A 526 25.95 9.03 19.06
N ASN A 527 25.54 10.09 19.77
CA ASN A 527 24.63 9.96 20.91
C ASN A 527 23.22 9.56 20.48
N GLU A 528 22.69 10.16 19.42
CA GLU A 528 21.35 9.83 18.92
C GLU A 528 21.29 8.39 18.38
N LEU A 529 22.30 7.97 17.61
CA LEU A 529 22.38 6.60 17.13
C LEU A 529 22.51 5.60 18.29
N ALA A 530 23.36 5.90 19.28
CA ALA A 530 23.52 5.05 20.46
C ALA A 530 22.21 4.92 21.27
N GLN A 531 21.44 6.00 21.44
CA GLN A 531 20.14 5.96 22.13
C GLN A 531 19.13 5.07 21.39
N LYS A 532 19.06 5.18 20.06
CA LYS A 532 18.17 4.34 19.26
C LYS A 532 18.58 2.86 19.33
N LEU A 533 19.88 2.57 19.25
CA LEU A 533 20.42 1.20 19.37
C LEU A 533 20.18 0.61 20.77
N GLU A 534 20.29 1.43 21.81
CA GLU A 534 20.02 1.03 23.20
C GLU A 534 18.60 0.49 23.36
N THR A 535 17.60 1.12 22.75
CA THR A 535 16.19 0.68 22.80
C THR A 535 16.03 -0.77 22.32
N PHE A 536 16.64 -1.12 21.18
CA PHE A 536 16.60 -2.49 20.67
C PHE A 536 17.35 -3.45 21.57
N CYS A 537 18.56 -3.08 22.01
CA CYS A 537 19.40 -3.98 22.80
C CYS A 537 18.79 -4.28 24.17
N ARG A 538 18.13 -3.30 24.80
CA ARG A 538 17.39 -3.50 26.06
C ARG A 538 16.15 -4.35 25.85
N ALA A 539 15.37 -4.12 24.79
CA ALA A 539 14.18 -4.91 24.50
C ALA A 539 14.52 -6.39 24.28
N PHE A 540 15.63 -6.66 23.58
CA PHE A 540 16.12 -8.00 23.28
C PHE A 540 17.20 -8.46 24.26
N ASP A 541 17.13 -8.08 25.53
CA ASP A 541 18.12 -8.49 26.52
C ASP A 541 18.30 -10.03 26.54
N GLY A 542 19.57 -10.46 26.65
CA GLY A 542 19.97 -11.87 26.51
C GLY A 542 19.87 -12.49 25.10
N ARG A 543 19.31 -11.79 24.10
CA ARG A 543 19.16 -12.25 22.71
C ARG A 543 19.97 -11.38 21.75
N PRO A 544 20.60 -11.95 20.70
CA PRO A 544 21.45 -11.20 19.80
C PRO A 544 20.68 -10.15 19.00
N VAL A 545 21.31 -8.98 18.80
CA VAL A 545 20.85 -7.91 17.92
C VAL A 545 21.93 -7.67 16.88
N ILE A 546 21.69 -8.10 15.64
CA ILE A 546 22.64 -7.96 14.54
C ILE A 546 22.35 -6.65 13.81
N TYR A 547 23.16 -5.62 14.10
CA TYR A 547 23.11 -4.33 13.44
C TYR A 547 23.86 -4.37 12.11
N ARG A 548 23.15 -4.10 11.01
CA ARG A 548 23.77 -3.88 9.71
C ARG A 548 24.25 -2.44 9.65
N ALA A 549 25.55 -2.25 9.42
CA ALA A 549 26.11 -0.93 9.15
C ALA A 549 25.43 -0.29 7.94
N THR A 550 25.50 1.05 7.83
CA THR A 550 24.70 1.78 6.85
C THR A 550 24.99 1.36 5.42
N ASP A 551 23.95 0.94 4.70
CA ASP A 551 24.03 0.54 3.30
C ASP A 551 23.33 1.53 2.36
N PHE A 552 23.27 2.81 2.76
CA PHE A 552 22.68 3.84 1.93
C PHE A 552 23.41 3.98 0.60
N LYS A 553 22.61 4.05 -0.47
CA LYS A 553 23.02 4.45 -1.81
C LYS A 553 23.29 5.95 -1.83
N THR A 554 24.09 6.39 -2.80
CA THR A 554 24.49 7.79 -2.96
C THR A 554 23.29 8.73 -3.12
N ASN A 555 22.25 8.30 -3.85
CA ASN A 555 21.00 9.05 -4.02
C ASN A 555 20.20 9.20 -2.71
N GLU A 556 20.23 8.20 -1.82
CA GLU A 556 19.56 8.26 -0.51
C GLU A 556 20.28 9.23 0.42
N TYR A 557 21.61 9.14 0.52
CA TYR A 557 22.40 10.11 1.27
C TYR A 557 22.24 11.54 0.73
N ARG A 558 22.20 11.71 -0.61
CA ARG A 558 22.00 13.00 -1.28
C ARG A 558 20.70 13.69 -0.89
N ASN A 559 19.67 12.92 -0.51
CA ASN A 559 18.38 13.43 -0.07
C ASN A 559 18.34 13.88 1.41
N LEU A 560 19.37 13.55 2.22
CA LEU A 560 19.48 14.08 3.58
C LEU A 560 19.89 15.56 3.58
N LYS A 561 19.59 16.28 4.66
CA LYS A 561 20.00 17.68 4.81
C LYS A 561 21.52 17.80 4.72
N GLY A 562 22.01 18.54 3.72
CA GLY A 562 23.43 18.70 3.42
C GLY A 562 24.06 17.60 2.57
N GLY A 563 23.31 16.59 2.14
CA GLY A 563 23.83 15.46 1.36
C GLY A 563 24.33 15.84 -0.04
N ARG A 564 23.65 16.76 -0.72
CA ARG A 564 24.04 17.23 -2.08
C ARG A 564 25.46 17.80 -2.18
N GLU A 565 26.03 18.26 -1.06
CA GLU A 565 27.41 18.77 -1.03
C GLU A 565 28.44 17.63 -1.16
N PHE A 566 28.11 16.43 -0.68
CA PHE A 566 29.07 15.34 -0.52
C PHE A 566 28.82 14.14 -1.43
N GLU A 567 27.64 14.05 -2.02
CA GLU A 567 27.16 12.87 -2.73
C GLU A 567 26.92 13.20 -4.20
N PRO A 568 27.72 12.65 -5.15
CA PRO A 568 27.53 12.88 -6.58
C PRO A 568 26.26 12.19 -7.11
N GLU A 569 25.88 12.47 -8.36
CA GLU A 569 24.85 11.67 -9.04
C GLU A 569 25.51 10.45 -9.65
N GLU A 570 24.92 9.28 -9.41
CA GLU A 570 25.37 8.01 -9.97
C GLU A 570 24.32 7.48 -10.96
N PRO A 571 24.72 7.01 -12.15
CA PRO A 571 23.79 6.41 -13.11
C PRO A 571 23.07 5.18 -12.55
N ASN A 572 23.77 4.37 -11.74
CA ASN A 572 23.23 3.13 -11.15
C ASN A 572 23.53 3.08 -9.64
N PRO A 573 22.74 3.77 -8.79
CA PRO A 573 22.99 3.84 -7.35
C PRO A 573 22.98 2.47 -6.65
N MET A 574 22.28 1.47 -7.19
CA MET A 574 22.28 0.09 -6.67
C MET A 574 23.70 -0.51 -6.67
N LEU A 575 24.49 -0.26 -7.72
CA LEU A 575 25.83 -0.80 -7.92
C LEU A 575 26.96 0.15 -7.47
N GLY A 576 26.58 1.37 -7.09
CA GLY A 576 27.48 2.51 -6.87
C GLY A 576 28.21 2.53 -5.52
N PHE A 577 28.53 3.74 -5.07
CA PHE A 577 29.36 4.01 -3.90
C PHE A 577 28.60 3.77 -2.58
N ARG A 578 28.55 2.50 -2.13
CA ARG A 578 27.87 2.04 -0.91
C ARG A 578 28.61 0.90 -0.20
N GLY A 579 28.12 0.54 1.00
CA GLY A 579 28.64 -0.55 1.83
C GLY A 579 30.14 -0.44 2.14
N ALA A 580 30.84 -1.58 2.14
CA ALA A 580 32.26 -1.65 2.52
C ALA A 580 33.17 -0.66 1.77
N ALA A 581 32.96 -0.46 0.47
CA ALA A 581 33.76 0.48 -0.32
C ALA A 581 33.67 1.91 0.23
N ARG A 582 32.49 2.33 0.70
CA ARG A 582 32.29 3.63 1.32
C ARG A 582 32.99 3.73 2.67
N TYR A 583 32.96 2.68 3.49
CA TYR A 583 33.63 2.68 4.80
C TYR A 583 35.15 2.80 4.69
N ILE A 584 35.74 2.20 3.64
CA ILE A 584 37.18 2.25 3.38
C ILE A 584 37.58 3.61 2.81
N ALA A 585 36.79 4.14 1.87
CA ALA A 585 37.07 5.42 1.24
C ALA A 585 36.83 6.62 2.18
N ASP A 586 35.85 6.53 3.07
CA ASP A 586 35.58 7.52 4.11
C ASP A 586 35.40 6.85 5.49
N PRO A 587 36.50 6.58 6.18
CA PRO A 587 36.46 5.94 7.50
C PRO A 587 35.85 6.82 8.60
N GLU A 588 35.80 8.15 8.42
CA GLU A 588 35.33 9.06 9.49
C GLU A 588 33.83 8.88 9.76
N VAL A 589 33.04 8.71 8.69
CA VAL A 589 31.60 8.44 8.81
C VAL A 589 31.37 7.10 9.50
N PHE A 590 32.04 6.04 9.06
CA PHE A 590 31.89 4.72 9.65
C PHE A 590 32.38 4.68 11.11
N THR A 591 33.43 5.44 11.44
CA THR A 591 33.94 5.57 12.80
C THR A 591 32.88 6.12 13.76
N MET A 592 32.02 7.04 13.34
CA MET A 592 30.91 7.51 14.18
C MET A 592 29.91 6.40 14.51
N GLU A 593 29.60 5.50 13.57
CA GLU A 593 28.75 4.33 13.84
C GLU A 593 29.43 3.39 14.85
N LEU A 594 30.73 3.14 14.68
CA LEU A 594 31.51 2.29 15.57
C LEU A 594 31.57 2.87 16.99
N GLU A 595 31.71 4.18 17.15
CA GLU A 595 31.66 4.85 18.45
C GLU A 595 30.28 4.74 19.11
N ALA A 596 29.18 4.80 18.33
CA ALA A 596 27.84 4.56 18.85
C ALA A 596 27.69 3.11 19.35
N ILE A 597 28.18 2.12 18.59
CA ILE A 597 28.20 0.70 18.98
C ILE A 597 29.03 0.51 20.26
N LYS A 598 30.23 1.12 20.34
CA LYS A 598 31.07 1.08 21.55
C LYS A 598 30.37 1.68 22.75
N LYS A 599 29.66 2.80 22.57
CA LYS A 599 28.92 3.44 23.66
C LYS A 599 27.84 2.50 24.21
N VAL A 600 27.05 1.87 23.34
CA VAL A 600 26.02 0.90 23.73
C VAL A 600 26.64 -0.31 24.45
N ARG A 601 27.69 -0.88 23.87
CA ARG A 601 28.31 -2.09 24.42
C ARG A 601 29.08 -1.83 25.71
N ASN A 602 29.86 -0.76 25.79
CA ASN A 602 30.83 -0.54 26.86
C ASN A 602 30.31 0.40 27.95
N LYS A 603 29.59 1.48 27.59
CA LYS A 603 29.03 2.41 28.59
C LYS A 603 27.66 1.99 29.09
N MET A 604 26.81 1.44 28.21
CA MET A 604 25.46 0.97 28.58
C MET A 604 25.42 -0.53 28.93
N ASN A 605 26.56 -1.22 28.82
CA ASN A 605 26.74 -2.65 29.14
C ASN A 605 25.84 -3.62 28.35
N LEU A 606 25.40 -3.24 27.15
CA LEU A 606 24.54 -4.06 26.31
C LEU A 606 25.38 -4.88 25.31
N LYS A 607 25.83 -6.07 25.74
CA LYS A 607 26.78 -6.92 24.99
C LYS A 607 26.13 -7.76 23.89
N ASN A 608 24.82 -7.72 23.75
CA ASN A 608 24.07 -8.44 22.72
C ASN A 608 24.09 -7.76 21.33
N LEU A 609 24.65 -6.55 21.21
CA LEU A 609 24.80 -5.85 19.93
C LEU A 609 25.99 -6.41 19.11
N HIS A 610 25.71 -6.92 17.92
CA HIS A 610 26.69 -7.42 16.94
C HIS A 610 26.66 -6.58 15.67
N ILE A 611 27.68 -6.70 14.82
CA ILE A 611 27.78 -5.92 13.59
C ILE A 611 27.75 -6.83 12.35
N MET A 612 27.08 -6.36 11.31
CA MET A 612 27.06 -6.96 9.98
C MET A 612 27.48 -5.93 8.93
N ILE A 613 28.37 -6.34 8.02
CA ILE A 613 28.91 -5.47 6.96
C ILE A 613 28.21 -5.80 5.63
N PRO A 614 27.50 -4.82 5.03
CA PRO A 614 26.85 -4.97 3.73
C PRO A 614 27.79 -4.68 2.56
N PHE A 615 27.38 -5.17 1.39
CA PHE A 615 27.88 -4.85 0.06
C PHE A 615 29.41 -4.98 -0.09
N VAL A 616 29.95 -6.09 0.42
CA VAL A 616 31.40 -6.36 0.42
C VAL A 616 31.79 -7.08 -0.85
N ARG A 617 32.50 -6.42 -1.77
CA ARG A 617 32.76 -6.93 -3.11
C ARG A 617 33.90 -7.96 -3.14
N THR A 618 34.89 -7.80 -2.28
CA THR A 618 36.10 -8.66 -2.24
C THR A 618 36.54 -8.99 -0.80
N PRO A 619 37.27 -10.10 -0.57
CA PRO A 619 37.89 -10.39 0.72
C PRO A 619 38.84 -9.28 1.21
N LYS A 620 39.50 -8.59 0.29
CA LYS A 620 40.36 -7.44 0.61
C LYS A 620 39.58 -6.27 1.19
N GLU A 621 38.39 -5.97 0.63
CA GLU A 621 37.50 -4.97 1.23
C GLU A 621 37.06 -5.39 2.63
N LEU A 622 36.70 -6.66 2.83
CA LEU A 622 36.33 -7.16 4.16
C LEU A 622 37.47 -6.98 5.17
N GLN A 623 38.71 -7.30 4.78
CA GLN A 623 39.88 -7.11 5.64
C GLN A 623 40.09 -5.63 5.97
N GLY A 624 39.96 -4.73 5.00
CA GLY A 624 40.06 -3.28 5.21
C GLY A 624 39.02 -2.76 6.21
N VAL A 625 37.76 -3.20 6.08
CA VAL A 625 36.70 -2.85 7.04
C VAL A 625 37.01 -3.41 8.43
N LYS A 626 37.46 -4.67 8.52
CA LYS A 626 37.84 -5.31 9.79
C LYS A 626 38.98 -4.58 10.50
N ASP A 627 39.95 -4.05 9.75
CA ASP A 627 41.05 -3.24 10.30
C ASP A 627 40.53 -1.93 10.90
N ILE A 628 39.55 -1.27 10.24
CA ILE A 628 38.91 -0.05 10.76
C ILE A 628 38.14 -0.35 12.05
N ILE A 629 37.37 -1.45 12.08
CA ILE A 629 36.63 -1.89 13.28
C ILE A 629 37.61 -2.15 14.44
N SER A 630 38.72 -2.84 14.15
CA SER A 630 39.74 -3.19 15.15
C SER A 630 40.48 -1.97 15.68
N LYS A 631 40.89 -1.04 14.80
CA LYS A 631 41.52 0.24 15.18
C LYS A 631 40.62 1.09 16.07
N ASN A 632 39.31 1.01 15.88
CA ASN A 632 38.33 1.67 16.74
C ASN A 632 38.07 0.91 18.06
N GLY A 633 38.71 -0.22 18.33
CA GLY A 633 38.61 -0.94 19.61
C GLY A 633 37.42 -1.88 19.72
N LEU A 634 36.84 -2.32 18.60
CA LEU A 634 35.82 -3.37 18.55
C LEU A 634 36.44 -4.67 18.01
N LEU A 635 37.13 -5.42 18.86
CA LEU A 635 37.74 -6.69 18.47
C LEU A 635 36.74 -7.85 18.51
N ARG A 636 36.81 -8.72 17.49
CA ARG A 636 36.02 -9.96 17.44
C ARG A 636 36.34 -10.80 18.67
N SER A 637 35.29 -11.25 19.37
CA SER A 637 35.41 -12.02 20.60
C SER A 637 34.18 -12.90 20.79
N SER A 638 34.14 -13.70 21.85
CA SER A 638 32.95 -14.49 22.21
C SER A 638 31.70 -13.64 22.40
N THR A 639 31.84 -12.34 22.73
CA THR A 639 30.73 -11.42 22.98
C THR A 639 30.52 -10.38 21.87
N PHE A 640 31.38 -10.31 20.87
CA PHE A 640 31.25 -9.40 19.73
C PHE A 640 31.53 -10.15 18.44
N GLN A 641 30.46 -10.39 17.69
CA GLN A 641 30.49 -11.14 16.45
C GLN A 641 30.45 -10.20 15.24
N LEU A 642 31.21 -10.57 14.20
CA LEU A 642 31.26 -9.91 12.91
C LEU A 642 30.58 -10.77 11.86
N TYR A 643 29.53 -10.23 11.23
CA TYR A 643 28.79 -10.88 10.16
C TYR A 643 29.09 -10.26 8.80
N LEU A 644 29.05 -11.08 7.76
CA LEU A 644 29.07 -10.66 6.36
C LEU A 644 27.65 -10.78 5.78
N MET A 645 27.15 -9.74 5.12
CA MET A 645 25.98 -9.88 4.28
C MET A 645 26.39 -10.52 2.94
N VAL A 646 25.85 -11.70 2.63
CA VAL A 646 26.09 -12.42 1.37
C VAL A 646 25.00 -12.01 0.40
N GLU A 647 25.29 -11.02 -0.42
CA GLU A 647 24.29 -10.37 -1.26
C GLU A 647 24.80 -10.01 -2.67
N ILE A 648 26.05 -10.33 -2.98
CA ILE A 648 26.67 -10.16 -4.30
C ILE A 648 27.15 -11.54 -4.79
N PRO A 649 27.10 -11.84 -6.10
CA PRO A 649 27.56 -13.12 -6.64
C PRO A 649 29.00 -13.49 -6.23
N SER A 650 29.90 -12.51 -6.10
CA SER A 650 31.28 -12.76 -5.64
C SER A 650 31.33 -13.31 -4.21
N ASN A 651 30.41 -12.91 -3.33
CA ASN A 651 30.32 -13.46 -1.97
C ASN A 651 30.00 -14.95 -2.00
N VAL A 652 29.12 -15.37 -2.91
CA VAL A 652 28.70 -16.78 -3.03
C VAL A 652 29.82 -17.63 -3.63
N ILE A 653 30.43 -17.14 -4.71
CA ILE A 653 31.47 -17.87 -5.46
C ILE A 653 32.74 -18.03 -4.63
N HIS A 654 33.16 -16.99 -3.91
CA HIS A 654 34.42 -16.96 -3.15
C HIS A 654 34.22 -17.00 -1.64
N LEU A 655 33.11 -17.58 -1.15
CA LEU A 655 32.73 -17.50 0.26
C LEU A 655 33.82 -18.01 1.22
N ASP A 656 34.56 -19.06 0.86
CA ASP A 656 35.67 -19.56 1.67
C ASP A 656 36.73 -18.49 1.94
N ALA A 657 37.10 -17.69 0.93
CA ALA A 657 38.08 -16.62 1.10
C ALA A 657 37.55 -15.48 1.99
N PHE A 658 36.25 -15.18 1.94
CA PHE A 658 35.63 -14.23 2.87
C PHE A 658 35.59 -14.79 4.30
N ILE A 659 35.35 -16.09 4.46
CA ILE A 659 35.38 -16.76 5.76
C ILE A 659 36.79 -16.72 6.36
N ASP A 660 37.83 -16.90 5.55
CA ASP A 660 39.23 -16.90 5.98
C ASP A 660 39.71 -15.54 6.51
N VAL A 661 39.11 -14.43 6.04
CA VAL A 661 39.32 -13.10 6.64
C VAL A 661 38.87 -13.08 8.11
N GLY A 662 37.94 -13.95 8.49
CA GLY A 662 37.55 -14.20 9.86
C GLY A 662 36.25 -13.51 10.26
N ILE A 663 35.13 -14.10 9.86
CA ILE A 663 33.76 -13.75 10.27
C ILE A 663 33.16 -14.84 11.15
N ASP A 664 32.16 -14.49 11.96
CA ASP A 664 31.45 -15.43 12.84
C ASP A 664 30.15 -15.94 12.21
N GLY A 665 29.62 -15.21 11.23
CA GLY A 665 28.41 -15.58 10.53
C GLY A 665 28.24 -14.88 9.19
N ILE A 666 27.33 -15.43 8.39
CA ILE A 666 26.82 -14.81 7.17
C ILE A 666 25.33 -14.54 7.33
N SER A 667 24.84 -13.51 6.66
CA SER A 667 23.40 -13.31 6.45
C SER A 667 23.15 -13.10 4.97
N ILE A 668 22.36 -13.97 4.35
CA ILE A 668 22.05 -13.88 2.94
C ILE A 668 21.06 -12.75 2.72
N GLY A 669 21.46 -11.76 1.92
CA GLY A 669 20.60 -10.67 1.44
C GLY A 669 19.90 -11.11 0.16
N SER A 670 18.80 -11.86 0.31
CA SER A 670 18.11 -12.49 -0.83
C SER A 670 17.67 -11.51 -1.92
N ASN A 671 17.28 -10.29 -1.55
CA ASN A 671 16.84 -9.26 -2.49
C ASN A 671 17.96 -8.83 -3.45
N ASP A 672 19.06 -8.28 -2.91
CA ASP A 672 20.18 -7.82 -3.74
C ASP A 672 20.88 -8.98 -4.46
N LEU A 673 20.96 -10.16 -3.82
CA LEU A 673 21.52 -11.36 -4.45
C LEU A 673 20.71 -11.78 -5.69
N THR A 674 19.38 -11.76 -5.59
CA THR A 674 18.47 -12.07 -6.71
C THR A 674 18.64 -11.07 -7.83
N MET A 675 18.60 -9.77 -7.51
CA MET A 675 18.78 -8.70 -8.50
C MET A 675 20.10 -8.84 -9.27
N LEU A 676 21.19 -9.14 -8.58
CA LEU A 676 22.52 -9.25 -9.19
C LEU A 676 22.76 -10.56 -9.94
N LEU A 677 22.15 -11.68 -9.51
CA LEU A 677 22.26 -12.95 -10.23
C LEU A 677 21.43 -12.96 -11.52
N LEU A 678 20.25 -12.36 -11.48
CA LEU A 678 19.33 -12.34 -12.61
C LEU A 678 19.53 -11.11 -13.52
N GLY A 679 20.26 -10.09 -13.06
CA GLY A 679 20.44 -8.84 -13.81
C GLY A 679 19.17 -7.99 -13.85
N THR A 680 18.32 -8.12 -12.83
CA THR A 680 17.02 -7.43 -12.73
C THR A 680 17.09 -6.31 -11.70
N ASP A 681 16.39 -5.20 -11.93
CA ASP A 681 16.07 -4.23 -10.90
C ASP A 681 14.57 -4.35 -10.57
N ARG A 682 14.25 -4.76 -9.35
CA ARG A 682 12.85 -4.95 -8.94
C ARG A 682 12.06 -3.64 -8.87
N ASP A 683 12.76 -2.51 -8.77
CA ASP A 683 12.15 -1.17 -8.78
C ASP A 683 11.92 -0.68 -10.23
N ASN A 684 12.42 -1.43 -11.23
CA ASN A 684 12.18 -1.18 -12.65
C ASN A 684 11.05 -2.10 -13.18
N SER A 685 9.90 -1.50 -13.46
CA SER A 685 8.69 -2.20 -13.89
C SER A 685 8.86 -3.07 -15.14
N GLU A 686 9.80 -2.72 -16.03
CA GLU A 686 10.03 -3.45 -17.28
C GLU A 686 10.67 -4.83 -17.05
N VAL A 687 11.41 -5.02 -15.95
CA VAL A 687 12.15 -6.27 -15.65
C VAL A 687 11.78 -6.87 -14.30
N ALA A 688 10.94 -6.20 -13.50
CA ALA A 688 10.53 -6.66 -12.18
C ALA A 688 9.76 -8.01 -12.21
N HIS A 689 9.14 -8.36 -13.34
CA HIS A 689 8.44 -9.64 -13.51
C HIS A 689 9.39 -10.84 -13.55
N ASP A 690 10.66 -10.63 -13.90
CA ASP A 690 11.71 -11.66 -13.89
C ASP A 690 12.34 -11.83 -12.49
N PHE A 691 12.02 -10.96 -11.53
CA PHE A 691 12.51 -11.06 -10.16
C PHE A 691 11.82 -12.22 -9.43
N SER A 692 12.59 -13.25 -9.06
CA SER A 692 12.11 -14.32 -8.20
C SER A 692 13.21 -14.88 -7.32
N GLU A 693 13.04 -14.85 -6.00
CA GLU A 693 13.97 -15.49 -5.07
C GLU A 693 13.90 -17.03 -5.10
N MET A 694 12.89 -17.56 -5.80
CA MET A 694 12.69 -18.98 -6.04
C MET A 694 13.29 -19.47 -7.37
N ASP A 695 13.90 -18.58 -8.16
CA ASP A 695 14.62 -18.95 -9.38
C ASP A 695 15.72 -19.99 -9.09
N PRO A 696 15.90 -21.02 -9.94
CA PRO A 696 16.92 -22.05 -9.73
C PRO A 696 18.34 -21.52 -9.51
N THR A 697 18.71 -20.42 -10.17
CA THR A 697 20.03 -19.76 -10.03
C THR A 697 20.19 -19.17 -8.64
N VAL A 698 19.13 -18.53 -8.13
CA VAL A 698 19.11 -17.94 -6.78
C VAL A 698 19.11 -19.03 -5.72
N LEU A 699 18.30 -20.07 -5.89
CA LEU A 699 18.26 -21.21 -4.98
C LEU A 699 19.63 -21.92 -4.90
N TRP A 700 20.31 -22.10 -6.03
CA TRP A 700 21.68 -22.63 -6.06
C TRP A 700 22.63 -21.76 -5.25
N ALA A 701 22.54 -20.43 -5.41
CA ALA A 701 23.40 -19.49 -4.71
C ALA A 701 23.16 -19.50 -3.20
N ILE A 702 21.90 -19.52 -2.77
CA ILE A 702 21.50 -19.65 -1.36
C ILE A 702 22.01 -20.97 -0.78
N GLU A 703 21.76 -22.09 -1.47
CA GLU A 703 22.21 -23.41 -1.05
C GLU A 703 23.73 -23.47 -0.89
N LYS A 704 24.47 -22.98 -1.90
CA LYS A 704 25.93 -22.93 -1.90
C LYS A 704 26.46 -22.11 -0.73
N ALA A 705 25.88 -20.95 -0.46
CA ALA A 705 26.27 -20.09 0.66
C ALA A 705 26.02 -20.76 2.01
N VAL A 706 24.82 -21.31 2.23
CA VAL A 706 24.47 -22.01 3.47
C VAL A 706 25.39 -23.20 3.71
N LYS A 707 25.53 -24.10 2.73
CA LYS A 707 26.35 -25.31 2.88
C LYS A 707 27.82 -24.99 3.12
N THR A 708 28.36 -23.99 2.43
CA THR A 708 29.77 -23.58 2.60
C THR A 708 30.00 -23.02 4.02
N ALA A 709 29.16 -22.10 4.48
CA ALA A 709 29.26 -21.55 5.84
C ALA A 709 29.16 -22.65 6.92
N VAL A 710 28.17 -23.54 6.79
CA VAL A 710 27.97 -24.66 7.73
C VAL A 710 29.18 -25.59 7.75
N SER A 711 29.74 -25.94 6.59
CA SER A 711 30.92 -26.82 6.49
C SER A 711 32.16 -26.22 7.17
N ARG A 712 32.27 -24.88 7.18
CA ARG A 712 33.34 -24.10 7.83
C ARG A 712 33.01 -23.74 9.29
N ARG A 713 31.90 -24.25 9.84
CA ARG A 713 31.40 -23.95 11.20
C ARG A 713 31.13 -22.45 11.44
N VAL A 714 30.78 -21.72 10.38
CA VAL A 714 30.33 -20.33 10.41
C VAL A 714 28.80 -20.32 10.44
N LYS A 715 28.20 -19.41 11.23
CA LYS A 715 26.73 -19.31 11.29
C LYS A 715 26.18 -18.91 9.93
N ALA A 716 25.12 -19.59 9.50
CA ALA A 716 24.40 -19.24 8.28
C ALA A 716 23.03 -18.67 8.62
N SER A 717 22.74 -17.46 8.15
CA SER A 717 21.44 -16.81 8.28
C SER A 717 20.94 -16.34 6.92
N ILE A 718 19.64 -16.08 6.80
CA ILE A 718 19.02 -15.39 5.67
C ILE A 718 18.12 -14.29 6.22
N CYS A 719 18.08 -13.16 5.51
CA CYS A 719 17.20 -12.04 5.79
C CYS A 719 16.49 -11.58 4.51
N GLY A 720 15.42 -10.82 4.68
CA GLY A 720 14.53 -10.42 3.58
C GLY A 720 13.12 -10.98 3.74
N GLN A 721 12.30 -10.73 2.72
CA GLN A 721 10.89 -11.15 2.70
C GLN A 721 10.72 -12.61 2.28
N ALA A 722 11.61 -13.14 1.43
CA ALA A 722 11.50 -14.49 0.88
C ALA A 722 11.23 -15.62 1.92
N PRO A 723 11.93 -15.71 3.08
CA PRO A 723 11.62 -16.76 4.06
C PRO A 723 10.29 -16.55 4.78
N SER A 724 9.76 -15.31 4.77
CA SER A 724 8.43 -15.01 5.26
C SER A 724 7.38 -15.48 4.25
N ASP A 725 7.61 -15.30 2.96
CA ASP A 725 6.61 -15.48 1.91
C ASP A 725 6.55 -16.91 1.34
N TYR A 726 7.69 -17.61 1.30
CA TYR A 726 7.83 -18.95 0.70
C TYR A 726 8.14 -20.03 1.75
N PRO A 727 7.14 -20.74 2.30
CA PRO A 727 7.36 -21.85 3.24
C PRO A 727 8.24 -22.98 2.67
N GLU A 728 8.18 -23.22 1.36
CA GLU A 728 9.02 -24.20 0.66
C GLU A 728 10.51 -23.83 0.70
N LEU A 729 10.83 -22.52 0.69
CA LEU A 729 12.20 -22.05 0.88
C LEU A 729 12.66 -22.35 2.31
N VAL A 730 11.80 -22.14 3.32
CA VAL A 730 12.12 -22.45 4.73
C VAL A 730 12.49 -23.92 4.91
N ASP A 731 11.72 -24.84 4.30
CA ASP A 731 12.01 -26.28 4.34
C ASP A 731 13.37 -26.60 3.71
N LYS A 732 13.67 -26.02 2.54
CA LYS A 732 14.99 -26.15 1.88
C LYS A 732 16.13 -25.59 2.73
N LEU A 733 15.97 -24.41 3.30
CA LEU A 733 16.99 -23.77 4.15
C LEU A 733 17.32 -24.62 5.38
N VAL A 734 16.29 -25.17 6.05
CA VAL A 734 16.47 -26.13 7.15
C VAL A 734 17.17 -27.39 6.64
N SER A 735 16.83 -27.88 5.44
CA SER A 735 17.48 -29.03 4.81
C SER A 735 18.98 -28.80 4.51
N TRP A 736 19.36 -27.57 4.18
CA TRP A 736 20.74 -27.18 3.91
C TRP A 736 21.56 -26.89 5.18
N GLY A 737 20.90 -26.82 6.34
CA GLY A 737 21.55 -26.64 7.64
C GLY A 737 21.68 -25.19 8.08
N ILE A 738 20.79 -24.30 7.62
CA ILE A 738 20.79 -22.91 8.06
C ILE A 738 20.68 -22.82 9.59
N THR A 739 21.36 -21.85 10.21
CA THR A 739 21.41 -21.70 11.67
C THR A 739 20.35 -20.74 12.21
N SER A 740 19.92 -19.78 11.40
CA SER A 740 18.86 -18.83 11.74
C SER A 740 18.13 -18.31 10.51
N ILE A 741 16.86 -17.94 10.67
CA ILE A 741 16.05 -17.32 9.61
C ILE A 741 15.45 -16.03 10.19
N SER A 742 15.69 -14.90 9.53
CA SER A 742 15.21 -13.58 9.96
C SER A 742 13.99 -13.16 9.13
N VAL A 743 12.84 -12.98 9.80
CA VAL A 743 11.53 -12.78 9.17
C VAL A 743 10.88 -11.46 9.56
N ASN A 744 9.80 -11.09 8.89
CA ASN A 744 8.98 -9.97 9.34
C ASN A 744 8.21 -10.31 10.64
N PRO A 745 7.90 -9.32 11.50
CA PRO A 745 7.31 -9.59 12.82
C PRO A 745 5.99 -10.37 12.80
N ASP A 746 5.21 -10.24 11.72
CA ASP A 746 3.94 -10.93 11.51
C ASP A 746 4.11 -12.40 11.11
N ALA A 747 5.27 -12.79 10.58
CA ALA A 747 5.54 -14.16 10.12
C ALA A 747 6.21 -15.06 11.19
N ILE A 748 6.59 -14.52 12.36
CA ILE A 748 7.38 -15.21 13.41
C ILE A 748 6.81 -16.61 13.76
N TYR A 749 5.52 -16.68 14.11
CA TYR A 749 4.91 -17.94 14.55
C TYR A 749 4.76 -18.95 13.41
N ARG A 750 4.33 -18.48 12.22
CA ARG A 750 4.17 -19.33 11.03
C ARG A 750 5.51 -19.95 10.64
N VAL A 751 6.55 -19.14 10.51
CA VAL A 751 7.87 -19.62 10.09
C VAL A 751 8.49 -20.51 11.16
N ARG A 752 8.32 -20.21 12.46
CA ARG A 752 8.75 -21.12 13.53
C ARG A 752 8.07 -22.49 13.43
N GLN A 753 6.78 -22.52 13.09
CA GLN A 753 6.06 -23.78 12.87
C GLN A 753 6.62 -24.52 11.65
N THR A 754 6.81 -23.85 10.51
CA THR A 754 7.40 -24.47 9.31
C THR A 754 8.79 -25.04 9.59
N ILE A 755 9.63 -24.31 10.33
CA ILE A 755 10.95 -24.78 10.77
C ILE A 755 10.80 -26.04 11.63
N HIS A 756 9.92 -26.02 12.64
CA HIS A 756 9.70 -27.16 13.52
C HIS A 756 9.26 -28.40 12.73
N GLU A 757 8.36 -28.24 11.76
CA GLU A 757 7.90 -29.31 10.89
C GLU A 757 9.01 -29.85 9.99
N ALA A 758 9.81 -28.95 9.38
CA ALA A 758 10.95 -29.31 8.56
C ALA A 758 12.00 -30.09 9.36
N GLU A 759 12.34 -29.63 10.57
CA GLU A 759 13.27 -30.32 11.48
C GLU A 759 12.73 -31.70 11.89
N LYS A 760 11.43 -31.81 12.21
CA LYS A 760 10.79 -33.07 12.57
C LYS A 760 10.78 -34.08 11.42
N LYS A 761 10.55 -33.64 10.17
CA LYS A 761 10.66 -34.50 8.98
C LYS A 761 12.07 -35.08 8.86
N ARG A 762 13.11 -34.27 9.07
CA ARG A 762 14.51 -34.73 8.99
C ARG A 762 14.88 -35.71 10.10
N ILE A 763 14.37 -35.51 11.32
CA ILE A 763 14.58 -36.45 12.42
C ILE A 763 13.95 -37.82 12.12
N LYS A 764 12.82 -37.86 11.40
CA LYS A 764 12.16 -39.12 11.00
C LYS A 764 12.81 -39.83 9.81
N MET A 765 13.58 -39.10 8.99
CA MET A 765 14.28 -39.64 7.81
C MET A 765 15.69 -40.16 8.12
N LYS A 766 16.25 -39.80 9.27
CA LYS A 766 17.43 -40.42 9.87
C LYS A 766 17.00 -41.54 10.79
#